data_AF-A0AAD7GP28-F1
#
_entry.id   AF-A0AAD7GP28-F1
#
_cell.length_a   1.000
_cell.length_b   1.000
_cell.length_c   1.000
_cell.angle_alpha   90.00
_cell.angle_beta   90.00
_cell.angle_gamma   90.00
#
_symmetry.space_group_name_H-M   'P 1'
#
loop_
_entity.id
_entity.type
_entity.pdbx_description
1 polymer ?
#
loop_
_entity_poly.entity_id
_entity_poly.type
_entity_poly.pdbx_seq_one_letter_code
_entity_poly.pdbx_strand_id
1 'polypeptide(L)'
;MTPLKATVNCDMGEADDEELMKTIHLANIACGFHASDFSIMDATVAHAKLHGVAVGAHPSLPDRQGFGRREMAIDPDELRACFVYQIGALTGFLKLHGLPLNHLLSRVHTRRSRTKGAVYGQTARSLPLARAVVTAAQTFATDAYKVAFIGLAGTAHQVACEESGVQFIPDLDYDPSGKLLITKTHAPIPMDVIRKRVTHLLETHQITTNEGGYLPLGKGVTDVSICCHSDTPTMTASIILLESVLLLPIETPGSRLSHALPWGPSAERVLKLYLSLVSCPSFYLSVRFSFSVSVSSAVSRLRSGRSLRPAAIPTHLRDAQTPSCQPRRNRRPYHEHCESRRACDALSPHVTMSDEAVSLAPQADESEAQAYLSGARVISLAREHGATMLHPGYGFLSEHADFAQAVLDAGITWLGPSPSIIRTMGLKHIARDVAGKADMPCVPGSDGLVEDEATAVQIAARVGFPIMLKASAGGGGMGMVICADEHALLDAFAGVKQRAEVLFGFGGVFLERYFPSARHIEVQIFGNGMGDIACMGERECSIPETPEDNRGNTQSLLGHSTRQVGAKLRTRMCAAAVRLGEFVKYGSAGRTSHHRSRPSRARPGKDDDSTGNSRNEGARGLASDSVEMQQTTYDSLLEQGHDRGFGCAMEARVYAENPAEQFRPCPGILQYVDIPASKHAWLRVESWISTGTTITPFFDPLLCKLVVSGATRTQVISRLQTALDESRIQGPTNNMEHLKAILANDIRDATTRFLNTFEYSPYAMTVLAAAVEMTVQDFPGRTTRLGIPRSGPMDSLAFRAANILVDNPLGAEGLEIIIFAGCPSIFQFHASAVVALTGKDIIVKVAGQDMQMWSRIIVPAGGNLSLSARPGNSSTGLRTYLAIRGGFPSIPKYLGSKSTSMGLGGFQGRSLFAGDELALARECEPKQTDAIVSRTIAPELIPVYPSHAIIHVLAGPHDDEDPNKIAWARPNGGAGGSHPSNILDNGYALGTINVNGDTPVILANEGPDMGGYVCLCTVASGELWKLGQRVLVALSNSAVFPGLMPWRWALGM
;
A
#
# COMPACT_ATOMS: atom_id res chain seq x y z
N MET A 1 -13.11 47.34 -34.15
CA MET A 1 -13.54 46.70 -32.89
C MET A 1 -12.49 47.03 -31.84
N THR A 2 -12.89 47.33 -30.60
CA THR A 2 -11.94 47.48 -29.49
C THR A 2 -11.25 46.14 -29.27
N PRO A 3 -9.91 46.04 -29.22
CA PRO A 3 -9.23 44.76 -29.05
C PRO A 3 -9.64 44.09 -27.74
N LEU A 4 -9.92 42.78 -27.80
CA LEU A 4 -10.19 41.95 -26.63
C LEU A 4 -8.96 41.85 -25.73
N LYS A 5 -9.11 42.18 -24.45
CA LYS A 5 -8.05 41.99 -23.46
C LYS A 5 -8.13 40.57 -22.89
N ALA A 6 -7.05 39.79 -23.03
CA ALA A 6 -6.99 38.43 -22.51
C ALA A 6 -6.09 38.33 -21.27
N THR A 7 -6.54 37.56 -20.27
CA THR A 7 -5.77 37.19 -19.09
C THR A 7 -5.62 35.68 -19.02
N VAL A 8 -4.57 35.19 -18.35
CA VAL A 8 -4.34 33.75 -18.12
C VAL A 8 -4.51 33.49 -16.63
N ASN A 9 -5.43 32.60 -16.26
CA ASN A 9 -5.63 32.17 -14.88
C ASN A 9 -5.27 30.70 -14.67
N CYS A 10 -4.76 30.34 -13.49
CA CYS A 10 -4.36 28.97 -13.18
C CYS A 10 -4.76 28.55 -11.77
N ASP A 11 -5.19 27.29 -11.61
CA ASP A 11 -5.39 26.68 -10.29
C ASP A 11 -4.02 26.27 -9.71
N MET A 12 -3.70 26.78 -8.52
CA MET A 12 -2.38 26.66 -7.88
C MET A 12 -2.47 25.92 -6.53
N GLY A 13 -1.36 25.34 -6.08
CA GLY A 13 -1.28 24.59 -4.82
C GLY A 13 -1.46 23.08 -4.99
N GLU A 14 -1.29 22.55 -6.21
CA GLU A 14 -1.41 21.11 -6.53
C GLU A 14 -0.17 20.52 -7.24
N ALA A 15 0.82 21.34 -7.65
CA ALA A 15 1.99 20.94 -8.45
C ALA A 15 3.19 21.92 -8.24
N ASP A 16 4.15 21.95 -9.20
CA ASP A 16 5.33 22.83 -9.17
C ASP A 16 4.95 24.29 -9.52
N ASP A 17 4.50 25.01 -8.49
CA ASP A 17 3.86 26.33 -8.60
C ASP A 17 4.82 27.46 -9.02
N GLU A 18 6.14 27.31 -8.88
CA GLU A 18 7.09 28.41 -9.06
C GLU A 18 7.27 28.82 -10.54
N GLU A 19 7.42 27.86 -11.45
CA GLU A 19 7.54 28.17 -12.88
C GLU A 19 6.25 28.74 -13.47
N LEU A 20 5.10 28.23 -13.02
CA LEU A 20 3.79 28.64 -13.52
C LEU A 20 3.47 30.07 -13.10
N MET A 21 3.80 30.46 -11.87
CA MET A 21 3.59 31.81 -11.36
C MET A 21 4.26 32.89 -12.24
N LYS A 22 5.35 32.53 -12.93
CA LYS A 22 6.07 33.42 -13.86
C LYS A 22 5.29 33.68 -15.15
N THR A 23 4.24 32.94 -15.45
CA THR A 23 3.56 32.96 -16.77
C THR A 23 2.06 33.29 -16.71
N ILE A 24 1.48 33.43 -15.51
CA ILE A 24 0.04 33.66 -15.30
C ILE A 24 -0.25 35.07 -14.77
N HIS A 25 -1.52 35.49 -14.88
CA HIS A 25 -2.03 36.78 -14.39
C HIS A 25 -2.88 36.63 -13.13
N LEU A 26 -3.55 35.48 -12.98
CA LEU A 26 -4.46 35.16 -11.88
C LEU A 26 -4.15 33.76 -11.33
N ALA A 27 -4.05 33.62 -10.01
CA ALA A 27 -3.79 32.36 -9.32
C ALA A 27 -4.99 32.00 -8.42
N ASN A 28 -5.63 30.86 -8.66
CA ASN A 28 -6.72 30.35 -7.83
C ASN A 28 -6.10 29.35 -6.83
N ILE A 29 -5.82 29.80 -5.60
CA ILE A 29 -5.06 29.02 -4.63
C ILE A 29 -5.96 28.04 -3.90
N ALA A 30 -5.67 26.74 -4.05
CA ALA A 30 -6.33 25.66 -3.33
C ALA A 30 -6.28 25.90 -1.82
N CYS A 31 -7.43 25.88 -1.14
CA CYS A 31 -7.50 26.13 0.31
C CYS A 31 -7.46 24.83 1.13
N GLY A 32 -7.27 24.92 2.46
CA GLY A 32 -6.85 23.83 3.37
C GLY A 32 -7.68 22.54 3.50
N PHE A 33 -8.79 22.40 2.76
CA PHE A 33 -9.53 21.13 2.59
C PHE A 33 -9.35 20.50 1.19
N HIS A 34 -8.45 21.09 0.39
CA HIS A 34 -8.00 20.61 -0.91
C HIS A 34 -6.58 20.01 -0.81
N ALA A 35 -5.79 20.08 -1.87
CA ALA A 35 -4.39 19.60 -1.93
C ALA A 35 -3.38 20.48 -1.17
N SER A 36 -3.74 21.73 -0.86
CA SER A 36 -2.83 22.67 -0.20
C SER A 36 -2.96 22.59 1.32
N ASP A 37 -1.83 22.72 2.02
CA ASP A 37 -1.76 22.96 3.46
C ASP A 37 -1.32 24.39 3.77
N PHE A 38 -1.16 24.74 5.05
CA PHE A 38 -0.76 26.09 5.46
C PHE A 38 0.62 26.51 4.89
N SER A 39 1.53 25.57 4.66
CA SER A 39 2.88 25.87 4.14
C SER A 39 2.82 26.14 2.64
N ILE A 40 2.05 25.34 1.91
CA ILE A 40 1.85 25.51 0.47
C ILE A 40 1.10 26.82 0.21
N MET A 41 0.02 27.11 0.95
CA MET A 41 -0.73 28.37 0.80
C MET A 41 0.15 29.60 1.00
N ASP A 42 0.99 29.61 2.05
CA ASP A 42 1.89 30.73 2.33
C ASP A 42 2.94 30.92 1.21
N ALA A 43 3.57 29.81 0.77
CA ALA A 43 4.54 29.82 -0.31
C ALA A 43 3.93 30.31 -1.63
N THR A 44 2.76 29.80 -2.02
CA THR A 44 2.08 30.19 -3.26
C THR A 44 1.66 31.67 -3.21
N VAL A 45 1.22 32.20 -2.06
CA VAL A 45 0.93 33.63 -1.88
C VAL A 45 2.20 34.48 -1.99
N ALA A 46 3.32 34.05 -1.39
CA ALA A 46 4.60 34.74 -1.48
C ALA A 46 5.10 34.82 -2.94
N HIS A 47 4.98 33.72 -3.69
CA HIS A 47 5.31 33.69 -5.12
C HIS A 47 4.38 34.58 -5.94
N ALA A 48 3.08 34.59 -5.65
CA ALA A 48 2.14 35.48 -6.32
C ALA A 48 2.50 36.96 -6.10
N LYS A 49 2.93 37.33 -4.88
CA LYS A 49 3.42 38.68 -4.57
C LYS A 49 4.67 39.02 -5.37
N LEU A 50 5.66 38.12 -5.37
CA LEU A 50 6.93 38.29 -6.09
C LEU A 50 6.72 38.53 -7.58
N HIS A 51 5.74 37.84 -8.18
CA HIS A 51 5.46 37.90 -9.62
C HIS A 51 4.31 38.86 -9.99
N GLY A 52 3.71 39.56 -9.04
CA GLY A 52 2.60 40.49 -9.31
C GLY A 52 1.34 39.81 -9.85
N VAL A 53 1.05 38.59 -9.39
CA VAL A 53 -0.11 37.79 -9.77
C VAL A 53 -1.25 38.04 -8.78
N ALA A 54 -2.47 38.28 -9.27
CA ALA A 54 -3.63 38.46 -8.40
C ALA A 54 -4.17 37.11 -7.91
N VAL A 55 -4.52 37.03 -6.62
CA VAL A 55 -4.84 35.76 -5.94
C VAL A 55 -6.33 35.64 -5.69
N GLY A 56 -6.92 34.51 -6.09
CA GLY A 56 -8.27 34.10 -5.71
C GLY A 56 -8.26 32.90 -4.76
N ALA A 57 -9.34 32.76 -4.00
CA ALA A 57 -9.56 31.60 -3.14
C ALA A 57 -10.14 30.45 -3.96
N HIS A 58 -9.62 29.25 -3.73
CA HIS A 58 -10.18 28.02 -4.26
C HIS A 58 -10.58 27.04 -3.14
N PRO A 59 -11.75 27.25 -2.49
CA PRO A 59 -12.24 26.40 -1.40
C PRO A 59 -12.90 25.11 -1.92
N SER A 60 -12.86 24.06 -1.10
CA SER A 60 -13.47 22.76 -1.40
C SER A 60 -14.36 22.25 -0.25
N LEU A 61 -15.02 21.11 -0.46
CA LEU A 61 -15.73 20.40 0.60
C LEU A 61 -14.75 19.90 1.69
N PRO A 62 -15.18 19.75 2.96
CA PRO A 62 -14.35 19.27 4.08
C PRO A 62 -14.03 17.76 3.98
N ASP A 63 -13.48 17.34 2.86
CA ASP A 63 -13.11 15.96 2.54
C ASP A 63 -11.62 15.87 2.26
N ARG A 64 -10.80 15.89 3.31
CA ARG A 64 -9.34 15.82 3.14
C ARG A 64 -8.86 14.55 2.44
N GLN A 65 -9.55 13.42 2.64
CA GLN A 65 -9.17 12.14 2.04
C GLN A 65 -9.45 12.09 0.53
N GLY A 66 -10.53 12.73 0.07
CA GLY A 66 -10.87 12.87 -1.34
C GLY A 66 -10.46 14.21 -1.93
N PHE A 67 -9.63 15.01 -1.24
CA PHE A 67 -9.21 16.36 -1.64
C PHE A 67 -10.39 17.32 -1.90
N GLY A 68 -11.53 17.15 -1.22
CA GLY A 68 -12.74 17.94 -1.45
C GLY A 68 -13.48 17.59 -2.73
N ARG A 69 -13.16 16.44 -3.37
CA ARG A 69 -13.65 16.04 -4.69
C ARG A 69 -14.82 15.04 -4.66
N ARG A 70 -15.20 14.53 -3.49
CA ARG A 70 -16.37 13.66 -3.34
C ARG A 70 -17.61 14.51 -3.01
N GLU A 71 -18.74 14.20 -3.65
CA GLU A 71 -20.01 14.81 -3.26
C GLU A 71 -20.37 14.36 -1.83
N MET A 72 -20.71 15.33 -0.98
CA MET A 72 -21.09 15.11 0.42
C MET A 72 -22.48 15.67 0.65
N ALA A 73 -23.30 15.02 1.46
CA ALA A 73 -24.46 15.68 2.03
C ALA A 73 -23.95 16.67 3.09
N ILE A 74 -24.15 17.96 2.86
CA ILE A 74 -23.70 19.03 3.76
C ILE A 74 -24.81 20.08 3.89
N ASP A 75 -25.01 20.57 5.10
CA ASP A 75 -25.98 21.63 5.36
C ASP A 75 -25.46 22.97 4.81
N PRO A 76 -26.31 23.87 4.26
CA PRO A 76 -25.87 25.17 3.75
C PRO A 76 -25.10 26.02 4.79
N ASP A 77 -25.48 25.99 6.07
CA ASP A 77 -24.77 26.76 7.10
C ASP A 77 -23.40 26.15 7.41
N GLU A 78 -23.31 24.82 7.43
CA GLU A 78 -22.05 24.09 7.58
C GLU A 78 -21.10 24.37 6.39
N LEU A 79 -21.62 24.31 5.16
CA LEU A 79 -20.84 24.62 3.95
C LEU A 79 -20.34 26.07 3.97
N ARG A 80 -21.18 27.03 4.38
CA ARG A 80 -20.79 28.43 4.55
C ARG A 80 -19.66 28.57 5.58
N ALA A 81 -19.78 27.93 6.74
CA ALA A 81 -18.74 27.95 7.77
C ALA A 81 -17.41 27.37 7.26
N CYS A 82 -17.46 26.25 6.52
CA CYS A 82 -16.27 25.66 5.88
C CYS A 82 -15.61 26.61 4.88
N PHE A 83 -16.39 27.36 4.10
CA PHE A 83 -15.86 28.33 3.15
C PHE A 83 -15.26 29.53 3.88
N VAL A 84 -15.92 30.07 4.90
CA VAL A 84 -15.40 31.17 5.71
C VAL A 84 -14.07 30.80 6.38
N TYR A 85 -13.96 29.58 6.93
CA TYR A 85 -12.71 29.08 7.51
C TYR A 85 -11.58 29.03 6.48
N GLN A 86 -11.83 28.43 5.30
CA GLN A 86 -10.83 28.27 4.25
C GLN A 86 -10.37 29.60 3.65
N ILE A 87 -11.32 30.48 3.32
CA ILE A 87 -11.05 31.82 2.78
C ILE A 87 -10.37 32.67 3.85
N GLY A 88 -10.78 32.55 5.11
CA GLY A 88 -10.16 33.24 6.24
C GLY A 88 -8.69 32.87 6.43
N ALA A 89 -8.36 31.58 6.32
CA ALA A 89 -6.97 31.10 6.37
C ALA A 89 -6.13 31.70 5.22
N LEU A 90 -6.63 31.66 3.98
CA LEU A 90 -5.92 32.26 2.84
C LEU A 90 -5.77 33.78 3.01
N THR A 91 -6.82 34.45 3.48
CA THR A 91 -6.82 35.89 3.72
C THR A 91 -5.80 36.28 4.80
N GLY A 92 -5.54 35.42 5.77
CA GLY A 92 -4.45 35.58 6.74
C GLY A 92 -3.09 35.70 6.07
N PHE A 93 -2.76 34.79 5.15
CA PHE A 93 -1.52 34.83 4.37
C PHE A 93 -1.49 36.00 3.38
N LEU A 94 -2.62 36.32 2.74
CA LEU A 94 -2.73 37.50 1.87
C LEU A 94 -2.42 38.80 2.63
N LYS A 95 -2.94 38.94 3.86
CA LYS A 95 -2.61 40.07 4.74
C LYS A 95 -1.13 40.10 5.11
N LEU A 96 -0.54 38.94 5.42
CA LEU A 96 0.88 38.82 5.74
C LEU A 96 1.77 39.33 4.59
N HIS A 97 1.42 39.02 3.33
CA HIS A 97 2.18 39.41 2.13
C HIS A 97 1.70 40.71 1.46
N GLY A 98 0.72 41.40 2.04
CA GLY A 98 0.17 42.65 1.50
C GLY A 98 -0.46 42.48 0.12
N LEU A 99 -1.31 41.48 -0.05
CA LEU A 99 -2.13 41.22 -1.24
C LEU A 99 -3.63 41.21 -0.87
N PRO A 100 -4.52 41.63 -1.79
CA PRO A 100 -5.97 41.50 -1.60
C PRO A 100 -6.52 40.22 -2.25
N LEU A 101 -7.71 39.76 -1.81
CA LEU A 101 -8.39 38.58 -2.33
C LEU A 101 -9.23 38.88 -3.59
N ASN A 102 -8.72 38.60 -4.78
CA ASN A 102 -9.29 39.05 -6.06
C ASN A 102 -10.63 38.43 -6.45
N HIS A 103 -10.80 37.13 -6.21
CA HIS A 103 -12.02 36.42 -6.61
C HIS A 103 -12.16 35.12 -5.80
N LEU A 104 -13.33 34.48 -5.94
CA LEU A 104 -13.60 33.16 -5.39
C LEU A 104 -14.00 32.21 -6.53
N LEU A 105 -13.35 31.05 -6.55
CA LEU A 105 -13.64 29.96 -7.47
C LEU A 105 -13.86 28.68 -6.67
N SER A 106 -15.01 28.02 -6.79
CA SER A 106 -15.29 26.77 -6.07
C SER A 106 -15.05 25.51 -6.92
N ARG A 107 -14.18 25.56 -7.94
CA ARG A 107 -14.06 24.55 -9.00
C ARG A 107 -12.75 23.76 -8.97
N VAL A 108 -12.80 22.48 -8.60
CA VAL A 108 -11.62 21.57 -8.67
C VAL A 108 -11.52 20.85 -10.03
N HIS A 109 -10.35 20.86 -10.68
CA HIS A 109 -10.00 19.99 -11.83
C HIS A 109 -8.59 19.42 -11.65
N THR A 110 -8.47 18.08 -11.56
CA THR A 110 -7.20 17.39 -11.86
C THR A 110 -7.41 16.05 -12.57
N ARG A 111 -6.37 15.59 -13.27
CA ARG A 111 -6.21 14.39 -14.12
C ARG A 111 -6.75 13.07 -13.56
N ARG A 112 -7.09 12.99 -12.27
CA ARG A 112 -7.58 11.79 -11.58
C ARG A 112 -9.07 11.79 -11.23
N SER A 113 -9.83 12.85 -11.52
CA SER A 113 -11.27 12.93 -11.23
C SER A 113 -12.09 13.15 -12.50
N ARG A 114 -12.95 12.18 -12.85
CA ARG A 114 -13.96 12.30 -13.94
C ARG A 114 -15.18 13.15 -13.55
N THR A 115 -15.15 13.80 -12.39
CA THR A 115 -16.22 14.68 -11.90
C THR A 115 -15.66 16.10 -11.76
N LYS A 116 -16.31 17.08 -12.41
CA LYS A 116 -16.18 18.51 -12.07
C LYS A 116 -16.25 18.64 -10.54
N GLY A 117 -15.39 19.46 -9.92
CA GLY A 117 -15.28 19.57 -8.46
C GLY A 117 -16.62 19.45 -7.74
N ALA A 118 -16.73 18.48 -6.82
CA ALA A 118 -17.99 18.07 -6.23
C ALA A 118 -18.80 19.24 -5.67
N VAL A 119 -18.13 20.17 -4.97
CA VAL A 119 -18.76 21.39 -4.44
C VAL A 119 -19.35 22.25 -5.56
N TYR A 120 -18.59 22.48 -6.64
CA TYR A 120 -19.00 23.25 -7.81
C TYR A 120 -20.25 22.67 -8.48
N GLY A 121 -20.30 21.34 -8.59
CA GLY A 121 -21.44 20.61 -9.14
C GLY A 121 -22.67 20.72 -8.24
N GLN A 122 -22.50 20.55 -6.93
CA GLN A 122 -23.59 20.62 -5.96
C GLN A 122 -24.18 22.03 -5.87
N THR A 123 -23.33 23.06 -5.78
CA THR A 123 -23.77 24.46 -5.71
C THR A 123 -24.37 24.94 -7.03
N ALA A 124 -23.97 24.41 -8.19
CA ALA A 124 -24.63 24.73 -9.45
C ALA A 124 -26.09 24.23 -9.51
N ARG A 125 -26.40 23.11 -8.84
CA ARG A 125 -27.73 22.49 -8.88
C ARG A 125 -28.62 22.85 -7.68
N SER A 126 -28.04 23.36 -6.60
CA SER A 126 -28.74 23.64 -5.34
C SER A 126 -28.64 25.13 -4.99
N LEU A 127 -29.75 25.86 -5.09
CA LEU A 127 -29.82 27.27 -4.73
C LEU A 127 -29.48 27.56 -3.25
N PRO A 128 -29.91 26.75 -2.26
CA PRO A 128 -29.48 26.93 -0.87
C PRO A 128 -27.95 26.85 -0.70
N LEU A 129 -27.30 25.88 -1.34
CA LEU A 129 -25.84 25.73 -1.28
C LEU A 129 -25.12 26.84 -2.08
N ALA A 130 -25.68 27.27 -3.21
CA ALA A 130 -25.16 28.42 -3.97
C ALA A 130 -25.20 29.71 -3.14
N ARG A 131 -26.31 29.99 -2.45
CA ARG A 131 -26.44 31.12 -1.54
C ARG A 131 -25.41 31.06 -0.43
N ALA A 132 -25.18 29.89 0.17
CA ALA A 132 -24.17 29.69 1.21
C ALA A 132 -22.76 30.10 0.75
N VAL A 133 -22.31 29.62 -0.42
CA VAL A 133 -20.97 29.93 -0.94
C VAL A 133 -20.84 31.38 -1.44
N VAL A 134 -21.89 31.96 -2.01
CA VAL A 134 -21.91 33.38 -2.43
C VAL A 134 -21.91 34.31 -1.22
N THR A 135 -22.66 33.97 -0.16
CA THR A 135 -22.66 34.73 1.11
C THR A 135 -21.29 34.67 1.79
N ALA A 136 -20.62 33.52 1.72
CA ALA A 136 -19.24 33.40 2.20
C ALA A 136 -18.31 34.36 1.43
N ALA A 137 -18.45 34.50 0.11
CA ALA A 137 -17.67 35.47 -0.67
C ALA A 137 -17.94 36.94 -0.25
N GLN A 138 -19.20 37.29 0.00
CA GLN A 138 -19.57 38.63 0.50
C GLN A 138 -18.90 38.98 1.82
N THR A 139 -18.66 37.98 2.67
CA THR A 139 -18.08 38.20 4.01
C THR A 139 -16.66 38.78 3.93
N PHE A 140 -15.96 38.57 2.81
CA PHE A 140 -14.60 39.07 2.57
C PHE A 140 -14.55 40.26 1.61
N ALA A 141 -15.71 40.75 1.13
CA ALA A 141 -15.81 42.01 0.39
C ALA A 141 -15.83 43.21 1.35
N THR A 142 -15.33 44.36 0.90
CA THR A 142 -15.38 45.64 1.61
C THR A 142 -15.92 46.73 0.66
N ASP A 143 -16.32 47.89 1.19
CA ASP A 143 -16.80 49.01 0.37
C ASP A 143 -15.76 49.49 -0.67
N ALA A 144 -14.48 49.29 -0.37
CA ALA A 144 -13.37 49.62 -1.26
C ALA A 144 -13.01 48.48 -2.24
N TYR A 145 -13.50 47.26 -2.02
CA TYR A 145 -13.03 46.07 -2.72
C TYR A 145 -14.05 44.93 -2.76
N LYS A 146 -14.54 44.61 -3.96
CA LYS A 146 -15.49 43.51 -4.19
C LYS A 146 -14.75 42.21 -4.55
N VAL A 147 -15.21 41.09 -4.01
CA VAL A 147 -14.74 39.75 -4.37
C VAL A 147 -15.71 39.18 -5.41
N ALA A 148 -15.24 38.97 -6.64
CA ALA A 148 -16.06 38.38 -7.70
C ALA A 148 -16.22 36.86 -7.50
N PHE A 149 -17.38 36.31 -7.84
CA PHE A 149 -17.67 34.87 -7.80
C PHE A 149 -17.65 34.29 -9.21
N ILE A 150 -16.78 33.29 -9.44
CA ILE A 150 -16.68 32.60 -10.73
C ILE A 150 -17.56 31.34 -10.69
N GLY A 151 -18.57 31.27 -11.56
CA GLY A 151 -19.57 30.19 -11.52
C GLY A 151 -20.19 29.84 -12.87
N LEU A 152 -21.02 28.80 -12.88
CA LEU A 152 -21.70 28.33 -14.10
C LEU A 152 -22.89 29.22 -14.45
N ALA A 153 -22.86 29.86 -15.62
CA ALA A 153 -23.99 30.66 -16.10
C ALA A 153 -25.23 29.80 -16.34
N GLY A 154 -26.42 30.37 -16.12
CA GLY A 154 -27.70 29.68 -16.21
C GLY A 154 -27.94 28.63 -15.11
N THR A 155 -27.18 28.66 -14.01
CA THR A 155 -27.31 27.73 -12.88
C THR A 155 -27.63 28.48 -11.58
N ALA A 156 -27.81 27.75 -10.48
CA ALA A 156 -28.07 28.34 -9.16
C ALA A 156 -26.99 29.34 -8.70
N HIS A 157 -25.76 29.26 -9.23
CA HIS A 157 -24.71 30.24 -8.99
C HIS A 157 -25.07 31.65 -9.44
N GLN A 158 -25.59 31.77 -10.67
CA GLN A 158 -25.92 33.06 -11.26
C GLN A 158 -27.06 33.71 -10.47
N VAL A 159 -28.10 32.93 -10.19
CA VAL A 159 -29.25 33.38 -9.39
C VAL A 159 -28.80 33.86 -8.01
N ALA A 160 -27.96 33.08 -7.32
CA ALA A 160 -27.46 33.47 -6.00
C ALA A 160 -26.62 34.75 -6.02
N CYS A 161 -25.82 34.97 -7.07
CA CYS A 161 -25.03 36.20 -7.22
C CYS A 161 -25.91 37.42 -7.51
N GLU A 162 -26.91 37.27 -8.39
CA GLU A 162 -27.90 38.31 -8.71
C GLU A 162 -28.71 38.73 -7.47
N GLU A 163 -29.18 37.77 -6.67
CA GLU A 163 -29.89 38.03 -5.40
C GLU A 163 -29.01 38.76 -4.38
N SER A 164 -27.71 38.45 -4.38
CA SER A 164 -26.75 38.93 -3.38
C SER A 164 -25.99 40.19 -3.82
N GLY A 165 -26.19 40.67 -5.05
CA GLY A 165 -25.40 41.77 -5.64
C GLY A 165 -23.90 41.48 -5.73
N VAL A 166 -23.50 40.20 -5.68
CA VAL A 166 -22.11 39.76 -5.87
C VAL A 166 -21.83 39.70 -7.36
N GLN A 167 -20.67 40.21 -7.77
CA GLN A 167 -20.29 40.17 -9.17
C GLN A 167 -20.11 38.72 -9.63
N PHE A 168 -20.83 38.34 -10.68
CA PHE A 168 -20.79 37.00 -11.26
C PHE A 168 -19.92 36.97 -12.52
N ILE A 169 -18.99 36.01 -12.59
CA ILE A 169 -18.16 35.77 -13.78
C ILE A 169 -18.53 34.38 -14.35
N PRO A 170 -19.09 34.31 -15.57
CA PRO A 170 -19.48 33.04 -16.19
C PRO A 170 -18.27 32.20 -16.61
N ASP A 171 -18.30 30.93 -16.21
CA ASP A 171 -17.38 29.85 -16.60
C ASP A 171 -18.12 28.90 -17.58
N LEU A 172 -17.60 28.63 -18.81
CA LEU A 172 -17.79 27.42 -19.67
C LEU A 172 -17.73 27.63 -21.23
N ASP A 173 -17.61 26.49 -21.95
CA ASP A 173 -17.75 26.28 -23.42
C ASP A 173 -19.21 26.38 -23.92
N TYR A 174 -19.38 26.67 -25.22
CA TYR A 174 -20.67 26.88 -25.89
C TYR A 174 -20.95 25.85 -27.00
N ASP A 175 -22.21 25.46 -27.16
CA ASP A 175 -22.70 24.74 -28.35
C ASP A 175 -23.07 25.71 -29.50
N PRO A 176 -23.30 25.20 -30.74
CA PRO A 176 -23.70 26.04 -31.88
C PRO A 176 -25.03 26.79 -31.70
N SER A 177 -25.88 26.41 -30.74
CA SER A 177 -27.13 27.09 -30.41
C SER A 177 -26.96 28.25 -29.42
N GLY A 178 -25.73 28.51 -28.96
CA GLY A 178 -25.42 29.51 -27.96
C GLY A 178 -25.73 29.05 -26.53
N LYS A 179 -26.03 27.76 -26.33
CA LYS A 179 -26.30 27.19 -25.02
C LYS A 179 -25.01 26.65 -24.42
N LEU A 180 -24.85 26.89 -23.12
CA LEU A 180 -23.67 26.48 -22.37
C LEU A 180 -23.59 24.96 -22.26
N LEU A 181 -22.42 24.40 -22.56
CA LEU A 181 -22.17 22.97 -22.50
C LEU A 181 -21.63 22.56 -21.13
N ILE A 182 -22.46 21.89 -20.36
CA ILE A 182 -22.04 21.24 -19.13
C ILE A 182 -21.51 19.84 -19.48
N THR A 183 -20.29 19.74 -20.00
CA THR A 183 -19.62 18.45 -20.21
C THR A 183 -19.05 17.92 -18.89
N LYS A 184 -19.20 16.62 -18.59
CA LYS A 184 -18.59 15.98 -17.39
C LYS A 184 -17.10 15.66 -17.58
N THR A 185 -16.63 15.63 -18.83
CA THR A 185 -15.29 15.22 -19.24
C THR A 185 -14.76 16.15 -20.33
N HIS A 186 -13.58 16.72 -20.12
CA HIS A 186 -12.85 17.48 -21.15
C HIS A 186 -11.81 16.56 -21.81
N ALA A 187 -11.86 16.42 -23.14
CA ALA A 187 -10.80 15.74 -23.88
C ALA A 187 -9.62 16.70 -24.09
N PRO A 188 -8.36 16.24 -24.02
CA PRO A 188 -7.21 17.08 -24.30
C PRO A 188 -7.27 17.61 -25.74
N ILE A 189 -7.06 18.92 -25.91
CA ILE A 189 -7.11 19.60 -27.20
C ILE A 189 -5.66 19.81 -27.68
N PRO A 190 -5.31 19.42 -28.92
CA PRO A 190 -3.98 19.68 -29.48
C PRO A 190 -3.61 21.17 -29.47
N MET A 191 -2.34 21.50 -29.21
CA MET A 191 -1.87 22.88 -29.11
C MET A 191 -2.10 23.74 -30.36
N ASP A 192 -2.02 23.14 -31.56
CA ASP A 192 -2.27 23.85 -32.82
C ASP A 192 -3.75 24.25 -32.95
N VAL A 193 -4.66 23.43 -32.44
CA VAL A 193 -6.09 23.73 -32.37
C VAL A 193 -6.36 24.85 -31.36
N ILE A 194 -5.70 24.82 -30.20
CA ILE A 194 -5.85 25.87 -29.18
C ILE A 194 -5.34 27.20 -29.69
N ARG A 195 -4.15 27.21 -30.30
CA ARG A 195 -3.59 28.39 -30.96
C ARG A 195 -4.60 28.98 -31.93
N LYS A 196 -5.15 28.17 -32.84
CA LYS A 196 -6.17 28.62 -33.80
C LYS A 196 -7.42 29.18 -33.13
N ARG A 197 -7.92 28.55 -32.05
CA ARG A 197 -9.10 29.01 -31.32
C ARG A 197 -8.87 30.35 -30.62
N VAL A 198 -7.72 30.52 -29.96
CA VAL A 198 -7.35 31.78 -29.29
C VAL A 198 -7.13 32.89 -30.28
N THR A 199 -6.33 32.65 -31.33
CA THR A 199 -6.11 33.64 -32.39
C THR A 199 -7.43 34.07 -33.02
N HIS A 200 -8.30 33.11 -33.37
CA HIS A 200 -9.60 33.41 -33.94
C HIS A 200 -10.49 34.22 -32.99
N LEU A 201 -10.59 33.83 -31.71
CA LEU A 201 -11.35 34.57 -30.71
C LEU A 201 -10.92 36.03 -30.62
N LEU A 202 -9.61 36.29 -30.54
CA LEU A 202 -9.06 37.62 -30.37
C LEU A 202 -9.21 38.48 -31.62
N GLU A 203 -9.15 37.88 -32.81
CA GLU A 203 -9.27 38.58 -34.10
C GLU A 203 -10.73 38.83 -34.51
N THR A 204 -11.62 37.87 -34.29
CA THR A 204 -12.99 37.88 -34.83
C THR A 204 -14.06 38.17 -33.80
N HIS A 205 -13.72 38.18 -32.50
CA HIS A 205 -14.66 38.24 -31.38
C HIS A 205 -15.67 37.08 -31.42
N GLN A 206 -15.27 35.91 -31.94
CA GLN A 206 -16.10 34.71 -32.00
C GLN A 206 -15.46 33.52 -31.26
N ILE A 207 -16.25 32.85 -30.43
CA ILE A 207 -15.86 31.63 -29.72
C ILE A 207 -16.03 30.44 -30.66
N THR A 208 -15.04 29.55 -30.69
CA THR A 208 -15.17 28.25 -31.38
C THR A 208 -16.03 27.30 -30.53
N THR A 209 -17.12 26.80 -31.10
CA THR A 209 -18.03 25.84 -30.46
C THR A 209 -17.48 24.41 -30.53
N ASN A 210 -18.00 23.51 -29.70
CA ASN A 210 -17.56 22.11 -29.62
C ASN A 210 -17.78 21.29 -30.92
N GLU A 211 -18.72 21.68 -31.78
CA GLU A 211 -19.02 21.03 -33.07
C GLU A 211 -18.30 21.66 -34.27
N GLY A 212 -17.40 22.63 -34.04
CA GLY A 212 -16.60 23.27 -35.08
C GLY A 212 -17.24 24.50 -35.74
N GLY A 213 -18.34 25.03 -35.19
CA GLY A 213 -18.94 26.32 -35.57
C GLY A 213 -18.42 27.51 -34.74
N TYR A 214 -18.90 28.72 -35.04
CA TYR A 214 -18.50 29.96 -34.37
C TYR A 214 -19.69 30.67 -33.73
N LEU A 215 -19.50 31.17 -32.50
CA LEU A 215 -20.49 31.93 -31.75
C LEU A 215 -19.96 33.33 -31.46
N PRO A 216 -20.64 34.42 -31.85
CA PRO A 216 -20.20 35.77 -31.52
C PRO A 216 -20.24 35.99 -30.01
N LEU A 217 -19.22 36.66 -29.47
CA LEU A 217 -19.25 37.14 -28.08
C LEU A 217 -20.45 38.07 -27.87
N GLY A 218 -21.03 38.01 -26.66
CA GLY A 218 -22.13 38.89 -26.28
C GLY A 218 -21.78 40.36 -26.49
N LYS A 219 -22.76 41.17 -26.95
CA LYS A 219 -22.55 42.60 -27.18
C LYS A 219 -22.01 43.26 -25.90
N GLY A 220 -20.77 43.74 -25.98
CA GLY A 220 -20.14 44.47 -24.88
C GLY A 220 -19.02 43.75 -24.14
N VAL A 221 -18.73 42.47 -24.43
CA VAL A 221 -17.56 41.77 -23.87
C VAL A 221 -16.26 42.43 -24.35
N THR A 222 -15.47 42.94 -23.40
CA THR A 222 -14.17 43.59 -23.65
C THR A 222 -12.99 42.79 -23.13
N ASP A 223 -13.24 41.86 -22.21
CA ASP A 223 -12.22 41.13 -21.46
C ASP A 223 -12.52 39.63 -21.41
N VAL A 224 -11.50 38.80 -21.60
CA VAL A 224 -11.58 37.34 -21.53
C VAL A 224 -10.49 36.77 -20.61
N SER A 225 -10.81 35.68 -19.91
CA SER A 225 -9.84 34.95 -19.09
C SER A 225 -9.69 33.52 -19.62
N ILE A 226 -8.47 33.08 -19.86
CA ILE A 226 -8.12 31.76 -20.36
C ILE A 226 -7.61 30.92 -19.20
N CYS A 227 -8.29 29.81 -18.91
CA CYS A 227 -7.96 28.95 -17.78
C CYS A 227 -6.97 27.85 -18.17
N CYS A 228 -5.87 27.76 -17.41
CA CYS A 228 -4.86 26.72 -17.44
C CYS A 228 -4.89 25.92 -16.12
N HIS A 229 -4.58 24.62 -16.14
CA HIS A 229 -4.45 23.80 -14.92
C HIS A 229 -3.04 23.24 -14.70
N SER A 230 -2.45 23.52 -13.53
CA SER A 230 -1.08 23.19 -13.15
C SER A 230 -0.71 21.70 -13.19
N ASP A 231 -1.69 20.80 -13.25
CA ASP A 231 -1.51 19.34 -13.30
C ASP A 231 -1.18 18.80 -14.71
N THR A 232 -0.94 19.67 -15.68
CA THR A 232 -0.65 19.30 -17.06
C THR A 232 0.85 19.24 -17.35
N PRO A 233 1.42 18.07 -17.73
CA PRO A 233 2.81 17.98 -18.17
C PRO A 233 3.02 18.88 -19.40
N THR A 234 4.07 19.69 -19.42
CA THR A 234 4.39 20.71 -20.47
C THR A 234 3.63 22.04 -20.39
N MET A 235 3.00 22.36 -19.26
CA MET A 235 2.27 23.62 -19.10
C MET A 235 3.13 24.87 -19.33
N THR A 236 4.35 24.95 -18.76
CA THR A 236 5.25 26.09 -18.98
C THR A 236 5.46 26.36 -20.48
N ALA A 237 5.72 25.31 -21.28
CA ALA A 237 5.87 25.42 -22.73
C ALA A 237 4.56 25.82 -23.45
N SER A 238 3.41 25.43 -22.91
CA SER A 238 2.09 25.75 -23.48
C SER A 238 1.67 27.20 -23.22
N ILE A 239 2.03 27.75 -22.06
CA ILE A 239 1.78 29.16 -21.73
C ILE A 239 2.77 30.06 -22.49
N ILE A 240 4.05 29.68 -22.59
CA ILE A 240 5.03 30.36 -23.47
C ILE A 240 4.54 30.41 -24.93
N LEU A 241 3.84 29.37 -25.40
CA LEU A 241 3.25 29.34 -26.74
C LEU A 241 2.02 30.26 -26.87
N LEU A 242 1.18 30.39 -25.82
CA LEU A 242 0.08 31.36 -25.77
C LEU A 242 0.60 32.80 -25.75
N GLU A 243 1.69 33.06 -25.03
CA GLU A 243 2.37 34.36 -25.02
C GLU A 243 2.80 34.79 -26.44
N SER A 244 3.28 33.86 -27.27
CA SER A 244 3.64 34.13 -28.67
C SER A 244 2.44 34.53 -29.55
N VAL A 245 1.22 34.19 -29.14
CA VAL A 245 -0.04 34.49 -29.85
C VAL A 245 -0.70 35.76 -29.33
N LEU A 246 -0.52 36.06 -28.04
CA LEU A 246 -1.16 37.20 -27.37
C LEU A 246 -0.49 38.56 -27.69
N LEU A 247 0.71 38.57 -28.32
CA LEU A 247 1.47 39.79 -28.66
C LEU A 247 1.64 40.78 -27.49
N LEU A 248 1.55 40.30 -26.24
CA LEU A 248 1.78 41.11 -25.05
C LEU A 248 3.22 40.90 -24.58
N PRO A 249 4.13 41.89 -24.72
CA PRO A 249 5.46 41.78 -24.13
C PRO A 249 5.33 41.74 -22.60
N ILE A 250 5.99 40.75 -21.98
CA ILE A 250 6.15 40.71 -20.52
C ILE A 250 7.18 41.78 -20.14
N GLU A 251 6.72 43.00 -19.90
CA GLU A 251 7.54 43.99 -19.20
C GLU A 251 7.70 43.60 -17.72
N THR A 252 8.84 43.98 -17.16
CA THR A 252 9.42 43.69 -15.83
C THR A 252 8.48 43.35 -14.64
N PRO A 253 8.98 42.58 -13.64
CA PRO A 253 8.26 42.28 -12.40
C PRO A 253 7.79 43.57 -11.71
N GLY A 254 6.48 43.80 -11.68
CA GLY A 254 5.84 45.02 -11.17
C GLY A 254 4.71 45.56 -12.06
N SER A 255 4.79 45.35 -13.38
CA SER A 255 3.75 45.77 -14.35
C SER A 255 2.49 44.88 -14.33
N ARG A 256 2.56 43.67 -13.76
CA ARG A 256 1.46 42.69 -13.85
C ARG A 256 0.26 43.03 -12.98
N LEU A 257 0.44 43.71 -11.85
CA LEU A 257 -0.67 44.14 -10.98
C LEU A 257 -1.50 45.28 -11.60
N SER A 258 -0.94 46.08 -12.53
CA SER A 258 -1.71 47.09 -13.26
C SER A 258 -2.47 46.51 -14.46
N HIS A 259 -2.05 45.35 -14.98
CA HIS A 259 -2.74 44.61 -16.04
C HIS A 259 -3.73 43.55 -15.52
N ALA A 260 -3.45 42.93 -14.37
CA ALA A 260 -4.37 42.06 -13.64
C ALA A 260 -5.57 42.88 -13.17
N LEU A 261 -6.76 42.48 -13.61
CA LEU A 261 -7.99 43.25 -13.42
C LEU A 261 -8.27 43.46 -11.92
N PRO A 262 -8.27 44.69 -11.38
CA PRO A 262 -9.28 45.00 -10.37
C PRO A 262 -10.61 44.87 -11.10
N TRP A 263 -11.43 43.89 -10.75
CA TRP A 263 -12.78 43.75 -11.32
C TRP A 263 -13.60 44.99 -10.95
N GLY A 264 -13.46 46.05 -11.75
CA GLY A 264 -14.08 47.33 -11.51
C GLY A 264 -15.60 47.26 -11.70
N PRO A 265 -16.35 48.28 -11.27
CA PRO A 265 -17.82 48.31 -11.31
C PRO A 265 -18.43 48.20 -12.73
N SER A 266 -17.63 48.31 -13.80
CA SER A 266 -18.04 48.15 -15.20
C SER A 266 -17.78 46.75 -15.80
N ALA A 267 -17.31 45.79 -15.00
CA ALA A 267 -16.90 44.45 -15.43
C ALA A 267 -18.04 43.40 -15.46
N GLU A 268 -19.25 43.79 -15.87
CA GLU A 268 -20.38 42.88 -16.16
C GLU A 268 -20.16 42.04 -17.45
N ARG A 269 -18.97 42.13 -18.05
CA ARG A 269 -18.68 41.77 -19.45
C ARG A 269 -17.40 40.94 -19.60
N VAL A 270 -17.05 40.17 -18.59
CA VAL A 270 -15.88 39.28 -18.57
C VAL A 270 -16.34 37.85 -18.85
N LEU A 271 -15.69 37.17 -19.79
CA LEU A 271 -15.95 35.75 -20.07
C LEU A 271 -14.73 34.87 -19.79
N LYS A 272 -14.89 33.80 -19.00
CA LYS A 272 -13.85 32.80 -18.80
C LYS A 272 -13.99 31.66 -19.83
N LEU A 273 -12.97 31.48 -20.67
CA LEU A 273 -12.91 30.50 -21.73
C LEU A 273 -11.97 29.34 -21.36
N TYR A 274 -12.40 28.13 -21.69
CA TYR A 274 -11.70 26.91 -21.32
C TYR A 274 -10.89 26.38 -22.50
N LEU A 275 -9.57 26.34 -22.36
CA LEU A 275 -8.67 25.76 -23.35
C LEU A 275 -7.76 24.78 -22.61
N SER A 276 -8.08 23.49 -22.64
CA SER A 276 -7.21 22.48 -22.04
C SER A 276 -5.94 22.32 -22.88
N LEU A 277 -4.88 23.01 -22.50
CA LEU A 277 -3.58 23.01 -23.17
C LEU A 277 -2.87 21.67 -22.98
N VAL A 278 -2.74 20.86 -24.03
CA VAL A 278 -1.86 19.70 -24.01
C VAL A 278 -0.97 19.71 -25.25
N SER A 279 0.33 19.99 -25.06
CA SER A 279 1.36 19.72 -26.06
C SER A 279 1.85 18.28 -25.91
N CYS A 280 1.96 17.57 -27.02
CA CYS A 280 2.40 16.18 -27.07
C CYS A 280 3.70 16.09 -27.87
N PRO A 281 4.87 16.00 -27.21
CA PRO A 281 5.93 15.14 -27.71
C PRO A 281 5.57 13.72 -27.25
N SER A 282 4.79 13.04 -28.09
CA SER A 282 4.58 11.60 -28.16
C SER A 282 4.87 10.79 -26.89
N PHE A 283 3.88 10.64 -26.02
CA PHE A 283 3.53 9.36 -25.38
C PHE A 283 2.06 9.45 -24.94
N TYR A 284 1.18 8.91 -25.78
CA TYR A 284 -0.27 8.93 -25.63
C TYR A 284 -0.70 8.19 -24.35
N LEU A 285 -1.27 8.91 -23.39
CA LEU A 285 -2.09 8.36 -22.30
C LEU A 285 -3.56 8.56 -22.68
N SER A 286 -4.20 7.55 -23.28
CA SER A 286 -5.64 7.59 -23.57
C SER A 286 -6.45 7.17 -22.35
N VAL A 287 -7.44 8.00 -21.98
CA VAL A 287 -8.50 7.64 -21.03
C VAL A 287 -9.36 6.52 -21.65
N ARG A 288 -9.30 5.32 -21.07
CA ARG A 288 -10.22 4.20 -21.36
C ARG A 288 -10.56 3.45 -20.08
N PHE A 289 -11.82 3.05 -19.97
CA PHE A 289 -12.24 1.99 -19.06
C PHE A 289 -11.49 0.72 -19.47
N SER A 290 -10.65 0.20 -18.58
CA SER A 290 -9.82 -0.97 -18.84
C SER A 290 -9.47 -1.60 -17.50
N PHE A 291 -9.77 -2.89 -17.36
CA PHE A 291 -9.02 -3.76 -16.46
C PHE A 291 -7.57 -3.76 -16.94
N SER A 292 -6.60 -3.40 -16.09
CA SER A 292 -5.20 -3.62 -16.45
C SER A 292 -4.24 -3.97 -15.32
N VAL A 293 -3.51 -5.07 -15.51
CA VAL A 293 -2.18 -5.36 -14.97
C VAL A 293 -1.18 -4.95 -16.04
N SER A 294 -0.79 -3.67 -16.08
CA SER A 294 -0.13 -3.07 -17.25
C SER A 294 1.10 -3.84 -17.77
N VAL A 295 1.25 -3.93 -19.09
CA VAL A 295 2.37 -3.34 -19.85
C VAL A 295 1.73 -2.66 -21.09
N SER A 296 2.02 -1.37 -21.30
CA SER A 296 1.66 -0.54 -22.49
C SER A 296 2.12 -1.20 -23.81
N SER A 297 1.42 -1.20 -24.96
CA SER A 297 0.82 -0.05 -25.69
C SER A 297 -0.22 -0.44 -26.77
N ALA A 298 -1.14 0.52 -27.01
CA ALA A 298 -1.97 0.82 -28.20
C ALA A 298 -3.10 -0.15 -28.65
N VAL A 299 -4.34 0.35 -28.67
CA VAL A 299 -5.15 0.68 -29.87
C VAL A 299 -6.60 1.02 -29.49
N SER A 300 -7.15 2.00 -30.20
CA SER A 300 -8.54 2.44 -30.12
C SER A 300 -9.47 1.61 -31.02
N ARG A 301 -10.61 1.05 -30.56
CA ARG A 301 -12.00 1.58 -30.73
C ARG A 301 -12.97 0.52 -30.20
N LEU A 302 -13.99 0.86 -29.40
CA LEU A 302 -15.33 0.24 -29.44
C LEU A 302 -16.23 0.87 -28.37
N ARG A 303 -17.53 0.84 -28.68
CA ARG A 303 -18.62 1.61 -28.06
C ARG A 303 -19.30 0.82 -26.93
N SER A 304 -19.76 1.55 -25.92
CA SER A 304 -20.92 1.27 -25.07
C SER A 304 -21.13 -0.18 -24.59
N GLY A 305 -20.46 -0.58 -23.51
CA GLY A 305 -20.81 -1.76 -22.72
C GLY A 305 -20.52 -1.51 -21.23
N ARG A 306 -21.42 -1.93 -20.33
CA ARG A 306 -21.22 -1.91 -18.87
C ARG A 306 -20.47 -3.17 -18.45
N SER A 307 -19.50 -3.04 -17.56
CA SER A 307 -18.65 -4.14 -17.07
C SER A 307 -18.46 -4.00 -15.56
N LEU A 308 -18.59 -5.12 -14.84
CA LEU A 308 -18.33 -5.24 -13.41
C LEU A 308 -16.87 -5.63 -13.16
N ARG A 309 -16.30 -5.13 -12.05
CA ARG A 309 -14.89 -5.27 -11.72
C ARG A 309 -14.60 -6.11 -10.46
N PRO A 310 -13.63 -7.04 -10.53
CA PRO A 310 -12.72 -7.37 -9.43
C PRO A 310 -11.24 -7.12 -9.81
N ALA A 311 -10.58 -6.14 -9.18
CA ALA A 311 -9.11 -5.96 -9.27
C ALA A 311 -8.39 -6.58 -8.04
N ALA A 312 -7.06 -6.63 -8.07
CA ALA A 312 -6.13 -7.28 -7.14
C ALA A 312 -6.70 -7.85 -5.80
N ILE A 313 -6.93 -9.16 -5.80
CA ILE A 313 -6.59 -10.04 -4.68
C ILE A 313 -5.34 -10.78 -5.15
N PRO A 314 -4.31 -10.98 -4.33
CA PRO A 314 -3.29 -11.95 -4.67
C PRO A 314 -3.92 -13.35 -4.75
N THR A 315 -3.81 -13.98 -5.89
CA THR A 315 -4.57 -15.19 -6.21
C THR A 315 -3.66 -16.41 -6.29
N HIS A 316 -3.42 -17.02 -5.14
CA HIS A 316 -3.14 -18.45 -5.04
C HIS A 316 -3.94 -19.01 -3.87
N LEU A 317 -4.93 -19.84 -4.17
CA LEU A 317 -5.34 -20.85 -3.20
C LEU A 317 -4.19 -21.86 -3.11
N ARG A 318 -3.38 -21.73 -2.05
CA ARG A 318 -2.64 -22.89 -1.56
C ARG A 318 -3.68 -23.79 -0.90
N ASP A 319 -3.84 -25.01 -1.41
CA ASP A 319 -4.42 -26.09 -0.63
C ASP A 319 -3.53 -26.28 0.61
N ALA A 320 -3.91 -25.64 1.70
CA ALA A 320 -3.41 -25.96 3.03
C ALA A 320 -4.05 -27.28 3.51
N GLN A 321 -3.86 -28.35 2.74
CA GLN A 321 -3.83 -29.68 3.33
C GLN A 321 -2.41 -29.94 3.83
N THR A 322 -2.13 -29.45 5.04
CA THR A 322 -1.24 -30.17 5.94
C THR A 322 -2.09 -31.20 6.69
N PRO A 323 -1.89 -32.51 6.48
CA PRO A 323 -2.38 -33.51 7.40
C PRO A 323 -1.54 -33.40 8.69
N SER A 324 -2.20 -33.57 9.84
CA SER A 324 -1.61 -33.65 11.19
C SER A 324 -1.20 -32.33 11.89
N CYS A 325 -2.20 -31.57 12.32
CA CYS A 325 -2.18 -31.04 13.68
C CYS A 325 -3.54 -31.37 14.32
N GLN A 326 -3.65 -32.57 14.89
CA GLN A 326 -4.76 -32.88 15.78
C GLN A 326 -4.85 -31.80 16.88
N PRO A 327 -6.07 -31.46 17.33
CA PRO A 327 -6.31 -30.33 18.21
C PRO A 327 -5.74 -30.63 19.59
N ARG A 328 -4.52 -30.16 19.89
CA ARG A 328 -4.10 -30.01 21.28
C ARG A 328 -4.94 -28.88 21.88
N ARG A 329 -5.99 -29.30 22.60
CA ARG A 329 -6.83 -28.51 23.50
C ARG A 329 -5.97 -27.50 24.27
N ASN A 330 -5.98 -26.24 23.83
CA ASN A 330 -5.77 -25.01 24.62
C ASN A 330 -5.61 -23.78 23.71
N ARG A 331 -6.54 -23.57 22.77
CA ARG A 331 -6.74 -22.25 22.16
C ARG A 331 -8.02 -21.66 22.71
N ARG A 332 -7.89 -20.68 23.62
CA ARG A 332 -8.95 -19.70 23.83
C ARG A 332 -9.02 -18.87 22.54
N PRO A 333 -10.18 -18.76 21.89
CA PRO A 333 -10.28 -18.11 20.60
C PRO A 333 -10.11 -16.59 20.73
N TYR A 334 -9.53 -15.98 19.69
CA TYR A 334 -9.71 -14.58 19.29
C TYR A 334 -11.20 -14.33 18.97
N HIS A 335 -12.06 -14.45 19.99
CA HIS A 335 -13.47 -14.14 19.92
C HIS A 335 -13.76 -13.05 20.93
N GLU A 336 -13.35 -11.83 20.61
CA GLU A 336 -13.99 -10.64 21.15
C GLU A 336 -13.79 -9.55 20.10
N HIS A 337 -14.91 -9.02 19.58
CA HIS A 337 -15.05 -8.01 18.50
C HIS A 337 -15.14 -8.55 17.06
N CYS A 338 -16.00 -9.54 16.82
CA CYS A 338 -16.56 -9.79 15.49
C CYS A 338 -18.10 -9.80 15.56
N GLU A 339 -18.68 -8.67 15.99
CA GLU A 339 -20.07 -8.35 15.69
C GLU A 339 -20.09 -7.67 14.29
N SER A 340 -20.78 -8.32 13.35
CA SER A 340 -20.76 -8.13 11.88
C SER A 340 -19.60 -8.85 11.16
N ARG A 341 -19.88 -10.00 10.53
CA ARG A 341 -19.01 -10.65 9.54
C ARG A 341 -18.91 -9.74 8.31
N ARG A 342 -18.01 -8.76 8.31
CA ARG A 342 -17.61 -8.05 7.08
C ARG A 342 -16.68 -8.98 6.30
N ALA A 343 -16.89 -9.11 4.99
CA ALA A 343 -15.98 -9.85 4.11
C ALA A 343 -14.57 -9.24 4.18
N CYS A 344 -13.55 -10.10 4.20
CA CYS A 344 -12.16 -9.76 4.45
C CYS A 344 -11.53 -8.84 3.38
N ASP A 345 -12.09 -8.84 2.18
CA ASP A 345 -11.65 -8.05 1.03
C ASP A 345 -12.55 -6.83 0.74
N ALA A 346 -13.62 -6.62 1.51
CA ALA A 346 -14.60 -5.55 1.27
C ALA A 346 -13.99 -4.14 1.33
N LEU A 347 -12.86 -3.98 2.01
CA LEU A 347 -12.12 -2.72 2.15
C LEU A 347 -10.89 -2.64 1.24
N SER A 348 -10.65 -3.64 0.41
CA SER A 348 -9.50 -3.65 -0.48
C SER A 348 -9.65 -2.61 -1.61
N PRO A 349 -8.53 -2.09 -2.16
CA PRO A 349 -8.60 -1.05 -3.18
C PRO A 349 -9.43 -1.43 -4.40
N HIS A 350 -9.49 -2.71 -4.74
CA HIS A 350 -10.25 -3.13 -5.90
C HIS A 350 -11.75 -2.87 -5.80
N VAL A 351 -12.31 -2.96 -4.59
CA VAL A 351 -13.70 -2.58 -4.34
C VAL A 351 -13.86 -1.08 -4.55
N THR A 352 -12.96 -0.29 -3.97
CA THR A 352 -13.02 1.18 -4.02
C THR A 352 -12.69 1.79 -5.39
N MET A 353 -11.88 1.09 -6.20
CA MET A 353 -11.48 1.51 -7.56
C MET A 353 -12.50 1.13 -8.63
N SER A 354 -13.52 0.35 -8.26
CA SER A 354 -14.54 -0.13 -9.17
C SER A 354 -15.67 0.88 -9.28
N ASP A 355 -16.23 1.01 -10.48
CA ASP A 355 -17.38 1.87 -10.74
C ASP A 355 -18.64 1.34 -10.02
N GLU A 356 -18.75 0.02 -9.91
CA GLU A 356 -19.75 -0.72 -9.14
C GLU A 356 -19.08 -1.99 -8.58
N ALA A 357 -19.42 -2.35 -7.33
CA ALA A 357 -18.90 -3.53 -6.65
C ALA A 357 -20.02 -4.29 -5.97
N VAL A 358 -20.01 -5.61 -6.09
CA VAL A 358 -21.07 -6.50 -5.60
C VAL A 358 -20.46 -7.50 -4.63
N SER A 359 -21.08 -7.67 -3.47
CA SER A 359 -20.57 -8.59 -2.45
C SER A 359 -20.80 -10.05 -2.85
N LEU A 360 -19.74 -10.85 -2.83
CA LEU A 360 -19.79 -12.30 -2.99
C LEU A 360 -19.64 -12.98 -1.63
N ALA A 361 -20.65 -12.86 -0.77
CA ALA A 361 -20.58 -13.36 0.61
C ALA A 361 -20.40 -14.89 0.67
N PRO A 362 -19.44 -15.43 1.46
CA PRO A 362 -19.29 -16.87 1.61
C PRO A 362 -20.55 -17.50 2.21
N GLN A 363 -20.89 -18.71 1.77
CA GLN A 363 -21.95 -19.51 2.41
C GLN A 363 -21.49 -20.04 3.78
N ALA A 364 -22.43 -20.57 4.60
CA ALA A 364 -22.17 -20.93 6.00
C ALA A 364 -21.00 -21.91 6.21
N ASP A 365 -20.71 -22.74 5.21
CA ASP A 365 -19.65 -23.77 5.23
C ASP A 365 -18.50 -23.47 4.25
N GLU A 366 -18.45 -22.27 3.67
CA GLU A 366 -17.50 -21.87 2.64
C GLU A 366 -16.46 -20.88 3.20
N SER A 367 -15.18 -21.05 2.83
CA SER A 367 -14.16 -20.04 3.12
C SER A 367 -14.32 -18.82 2.21
N GLU A 368 -13.79 -17.66 2.60
CA GLU A 368 -13.86 -16.46 1.75
C GLU A 368 -13.22 -16.67 0.38
N ALA A 369 -12.12 -17.42 0.31
CA ALA A 369 -11.46 -17.74 -0.95
C ALA A 369 -12.26 -18.71 -1.83
N GLN A 370 -13.02 -19.62 -1.23
CA GLN A 370 -13.88 -20.56 -1.97
C GLN A 370 -15.05 -19.85 -2.66
N ALA A 371 -15.56 -18.75 -2.09
CA ALA A 371 -16.62 -17.97 -2.71
C ALA A 371 -16.26 -17.53 -4.15
N TYR A 372 -15.01 -17.15 -4.37
CA TYR A 372 -14.45 -16.76 -5.68
C TYR A 372 -14.34 -17.91 -6.70
N LEU A 373 -14.44 -19.16 -6.26
CA LEU A 373 -14.48 -20.34 -7.13
C LEU A 373 -15.90 -20.71 -7.58
N SER A 374 -16.93 -20.01 -7.08
CA SER A 374 -18.31 -20.32 -7.45
C SER A 374 -18.70 -19.68 -8.79
N GLY A 375 -18.36 -20.35 -9.90
CA GLY A 375 -18.63 -19.85 -11.24
C GLY A 375 -20.11 -19.51 -11.52
N ALA A 376 -21.04 -20.33 -11.02
CA ALA A 376 -22.48 -20.07 -11.18
C ALA A 376 -22.92 -18.75 -10.52
N ARG A 377 -22.39 -18.46 -9.32
CA ARG A 377 -22.70 -17.21 -8.60
C ARG A 377 -22.09 -16.00 -9.31
N VAL A 378 -20.85 -16.11 -9.77
CA VAL A 378 -20.18 -15.05 -10.54
C VAL A 378 -20.98 -14.71 -11.81
N ILE A 379 -21.43 -15.73 -12.57
CA ILE A 379 -22.25 -15.52 -13.77
C ILE A 379 -23.60 -14.90 -13.42
N SER A 380 -24.26 -15.35 -12.35
CA SER A 380 -25.53 -14.79 -11.90
C SER A 380 -25.42 -13.29 -11.60
N LEU A 381 -24.42 -12.89 -10.83
CA LEU A 381 -24.17 -11.49 -10.49
C LEU A 381 -23.80 -10.66 -11.73
N ALA A 382 -22.99 -11.22 -12.63
CA ALA A 382 -22.66 -10.56 -13.88
C ALA A 382 -23.91 -10.24 -14.72
N ARG A 383 -24.88 -11.17 -14.78
CA ARG A 383 -26.15 -10.95 -15.50
C ARG A 383 -27.05 -9.94 -14.80
N GLU A 384 -27.20 -10.04 -13.48
CA GLU A 384 -28.05 -9.16 -12.67
C GLU A 384 -27.66 -7.68 -12.84
N HIS A 385 -26.37 -7.41 -12.89
CA HIS A 385 -25.83 -6.05 -13.02
C HIS A 385 -25.49 -5.66 -14.47
N GLY A 386 -25.86 -6.49 -15.46
CA GLY A 386 -25.72 -6.19 -16.88
C GLY A 386 -24.28 -6.08 -17.37
N ALA A 387 -23.36 -6.87 -16.80
CA ALA A 387 -21.99 -6.98 -17.30
C ALA A 387 -21.97 -7.71 -18.64
N THR A 388 -21.39 -7.09 -19.66
CA THR A 388 -21.33 -7.66 -21.02
C THR A 388 -20.04 -8.46 -21.28
N MET A 389 -19.05 -8.36 -20.40
CA MET A 389 -17.75 -9.00 -20.55
C MET A 389 -17.21 -9.44 -19.19
N LEU A 390 -16.51 -10.57 -19.17
CA LEU A 390 -15.87 -11.12 -17.97
C LEU A 390 -14.38 -11.35 -18.21
N HIS A 391 -13.55 -10.67 -17.41
CA HIS A 391 -12.10 -10.85 -17.38
C HIS A 391 -11.71 -11.68 -16.15
N PRO A 392 -11.15 -12.89 -16.32
CA PRO A 392 -10.88 -13.77 -15.17
C PRO A 392 -9.56 -13.46 -14.45
N GLY A 393 -8.68 -12.63 -15.04
CA GLY A 393 -7.35 -12.41 -14.48
C GLY A 393 -6.49 -13.67 -14.54
N TYR A 394 -5.81 -13.99 -13.44
CA TYR A 394 -5.03 -15.20 -13.27
C TYR A 394 -5.39 -15.87 -11.94
N GLY A 395 -5.21 -17.19 -11.85
CA GLY A 395 -5.69 -17.95 -10.69
C GLY A 395 -7.22 -18.12 -10.69
N PHE A 396 -7.75 -18.72 -9.61
CA PHE A 396 -9.18 -19.03 -9.47
C PHE A 396 -9.75 -19.76 -10.70
N LEU A 397 -10.69 -19.13 -11.42
CA LEU A 397 -11.41 -19.71 -12.56
C LEU A 397 -10.77 -19.39 -13.93
N SER A 398 -9.59 -18.76 -13.98
CA SER A 398 -8.98 -18.28 -15.23
C SER A 398 -8.61 -19.39 -16.21
N GLU A 399 -8.28 -20.58 -15.72
CA GLU A 399 -7.94 -21.76 -16.52
C GLU A 399 -9.04 -22.84 -16.47
N HIS A 400 -10.26 -22.47 -16.06
CA HIS A 400 -11.38 -23.41 -15.93
C HIS A 400 -12.27 -23.38 -17.19
N ALA A 401 -12.06 -24.35 -18.09
CA ALA A 401 -12.71 -24.36 -19.39
C ALA A 401 -14.25 -24.41 -19.34
N ASP A 402 -14.82 -25.18 -18.40
CA ASP A 402 -16.28 -25.28 -18.28
C ASP A 402 -16.89 -23.97 -17.76
N PHE A 403 -16.12 -23.19 -16.99
CA PHE A 403 -16.56 -21.87 -16.55
C PHE A 403 -16.52 -20.89 -17.71
N ALA A 404 -15.43 -20.88 -18.49
CA ALA A 404 -15.34 -20.08 -19.71
C ALA A 404 -16.50 -20.38 -20.69
N GLN A 405 -16.87 -21.66 -20.82
CA GLN A 405 -18.04 -22.07 -21.62
C GLN A 405 -19.34 -21.54 -21.02
N ALA A 406 -19.55 -21.69 -19.71
CA ALA A 406 -20.76 -21.21 -19.04
C ALA A 406 -20.93 -19.68 -19.13
N VAL A 407 -19.83 -18.92 -19.15
CA VAL A 407 -19.85 -17.46 -19.38
C VAL A 407 -20.35 -17.14 -20.79
N LEU A 408 -19.84 -17.84 -21.81
CA LEU A 408 -20.29 -17.69 -23.19
C LEU A 408 -21.76 -18.07 -23.36
N ASP A 409 -22.18 -19.20 -22.76
CA ASP A 409 -23.57 -19.68 -22.80
C ASP A 409 -24.53 -18.71 -22.10
N ALA A 410 -24.05 -17.94 -21.12
CA ALA A 410 -24.80 -16.89 -20.46
C ALA A 410 -24.95 -15.60 -21.30
N GLY A 411 -24.32 -15.54 -22.48
CA GLY A 411 -24.31 -14.38 -23.37
C GLY A 411 -23.32 -13.29 -22.97
N ILE A 412 -22.31 -13.61 -22.18
CA ILE A 412 -21.27 -12.69 -21.70
C ILE A 412 -19.96 -12.98 -22.46
N THR A 413 -19.27 -11.95 -22.94
CA THR A 413 -17.98 -12.14 -23.63
C THR A 413 -16.91 -12.62 -22.64
N TRP A 414 -16.30 -13.77 -22.93
CA TRP A 414 -15.16 -14.30 -22.18
C TRP A 414 -13.84 -13.67 -22.68
N LEU A 415 -13.12 -12.98 -21.79
CA LEU A 415 -11.82 -12.38 -22.09
C LEU A 415 -10.65 -13.33 -21.77
N GLY A 416 -10.54 -14.39 -22.56
CA GLY A 416 -9.46 -15.37 -22.47
C GLY A 416 -9.41 -16.28 -23.69
N PRO A 417 -8.53 -17.30 -23.71
CA PRO A 417 -8.54 -18.31 -24.75
C PRO A 417 -9.89 -19.06 -24.77
N SER A 418 -10.24 -19.66 -25.91
CA SER A 418 -11.49 -20.40 -26.03
C SER A 418 -11.53 -21.59 -25.06
N PRO A 419 -12.73 -22.04 -24.62
CA PRO A 419 -12.86 -23.20 -23.75
C PRO A 419 -12.18 -24.45 -24.28
N SER A 420 -12.19 -24.66 -25.61
CA SER A 420 -11.48 -25.78 -26.24
C SER A 420 -9.96 -25.67 -26.06
N ILE A 421 -9.38 -24.49 -26.26
CA ILE A 421 -7.95 -24.25 -26.07
C ILE A 421 -7.57 -24.43 -24.59
N ILE A 422 -8.39 -23.94 -23.66
CA ILE A 422 -8.15 -24.14 -22.22
C ILE A 422 -8.10 -25.64 -21.89
N ARG A 423 -9.02 -26.46 -22.41
CA ARG A 423 -8.97 -27.92 -22.21
C ARG A 423 -7.73 -28.55 -22.82
N THR A 424 -7.42 -28.20 -24.07
CA THR A 424 -6.28 -28.75 -24.82
C THR A 424 -4.94 -28.42 -24.15
N MET A 425 -4.77 -27.19 -23.68
CA MET A 425 -3.52 -26.73 -23.07
C MET A 425 -3.45 -26.97 -21.56
N GLY A 426 -4.58 -27.22 -20.89
CA GLY A 426 -4.64 -27.52 -19.46
C GLY A 426 -4.14 -28.92 -19.08
N LEU A 427 -4.25 -29.89 -19.99
CA LEU A 427 -3.70 -31.23 -19.81
C LEU A 427 -2.30 -31.31 -20.43
N LYS A 428 -1.27 -31.47 -19.61
CA LYS A 428 0.14 -31.34 -20.04
C LYS A 428 0.54 -32.33 -21.14
N HIS A 429 0.04 -33.57 -21.09
CA HIS A 429 0.34 -34.57 -22.12
C HIS A 429 -0.30 -34.20 -23.48
N ILE A 430 -1.50 -33.61 -23.49
CA ILE A 430 -2.16 -33.13 -24.70
C ILE A 430 -1.44 -31.89 -25.23
N ALA A 431 -1.13 -30.94 -24.35
CA ALA A 431 -0.37 -29.74 -24.70
C ALA A 431 0.98 -30.09 -25.36
N ARG A 432 1.62 -31.16 -24.89
CA ARG A 432 2.86 -31.70 -25.43
C ARG A 432 2.68 -32.35 -26.81
N ASP A 433 1.65 -33.15 -27.01
CA ASP A 433 1.33 -33.73 -28.32
C ASP A 433 1.05 -32.63 -29.37
N VAL A 434 0.27 -31.62 -28.96
CA VAL A 434 -0.01 -30.44 -29.79
C VAL A 434 1.26 -29.65 -30.10
N ALA A 435 2.14 -29.45 -29.11
CA ALA A 435 3.44 -28.81 -29.32
C ALA A 435 4.32 -29.60 -30.29
N GLY A 436 4.36 -30.93 -30.19
CA GLY A 436 5.06 -31.80 -31.13
C GLY A 436 4.54 -31.67 -32.56
N LYS A 437 3.21 -31.64 -32.74
CA LYS A 437 2.55 -31.43 -34.04
C LYS A 437 2.81 -30.05 -34.63
N ALA A 438 3.02 -29.03 -33.79
CA ALA A 438 3.37 -27.66 -34.20
C ALA A 438 4.89 -27.46 -34.44
N ASP A 439 5.68 -28.55 -34.50
CA ASP A 439 7.14 -28.52 -34.64
C ASP A 439 7.82 -27.66 -33.56
N MET A 440 7.33 -27.78 -32.32
CA MET A 440 7.92 -27.16 -31.14
C MET A 440 8.80 -28.16 -30.40
N PRO A 441 10.10 -27.86 -30.18
CA PRO A 441 10.99 -28.77 -29.47
C PRO A 441 10.47 -29.05 -28.05
N CYS A 442 10.14 -30.31 -27.75
CA CYS A 442 9.66 -30.75 -26.44
C CYS A 442 10.76 -31.49 -25.65
N VAL A 443 10.67 -31.49 -24.32
CA VAL A 443 11.57 -32.25 -23.44
C VAL A 443 11.49 -33.75 -23.78
N PRO A 444 12.56 -34.54 -23.92
CA PRO A 444 12.41 -35.99 -24.15
C PRO A 444 11.60 -36.64 -23.02
N GLY A 445 10.66 -37.52 -23.35
CA GLY A 445 9.70 -38.03 -22.36
C GLY A 445 8.84 -39.17 -22.91
N SER A 446 7.76 -39.48 -22.19
CA SER A 446 6.74 -40.42 -22.65
C SER A 446 5.93 -39.85 -23.83
N ASP A 447 5.49 -40.75 -24.70
CA ASP A 447 4.58 -40.45 -25.79
C ASP A 447 3.13 -40.58 -25.26
N GLY A 448 2.70 -39.55 -24.52
CA GLY A 448 1.41 -39.55 -23.82
C GLY A 448 1.49 -40.01 -22.36
N LEU A 449 0.38 -40.54 -21.86
CA LEU A 449 0.25 -41.01 -20.48
C LEU A 449 0.93 -42.37 -20.28
N VAL A 450 1.38 -42.61 -19.06
CA VAL A 450 2.00 -43.87 -18.63
C VAL A 450 1.00 -44.64 -17.78
N GLU A 451 0.62 -45.83 -18.23
CA GLU A 451 -0.47 -46.61 -17.63
C GLU A 451 -0.03 -47.36 -16.36
N ASP A 452 1.16 -47.98 -16.42
CA ASP A 452 1.73 -48.84 -15.38
C ASP A 452 3.24 -48.60 -15.16
N GLU A 453 3.73 -49.14 -14.05
CA GLU A 453 5.12 -49.03 -13.60
C GLU A 453 6.11 -49.69 -14.57
N ALA A 454 5.75 -50.82 -15.18
CA ALA A 454 6.63 -51.53 -16.12
C ALA A 454 6.91 -50.68 -17.37
N THR A 455 5.87 -50.03 -17.90
CA THR A 455 5.95 -49.08 -19.00
C THR A 455 6.74 -47.83 -18.60
N ALA A 456 6.57 -47.35 -17.37
CA ALA A 456 7.34 -46.24 -16.82
C ALA A 456 8.85 -46.53 -16.83
N VAL A 457 9.25 -47.72 -16.38
CA VAL A 457 10.65 -48.17 -16.36
C VAL A 457 11.22 -48.30 -17.77
N GLN A 458 10.47 -48.87 -18.72
CA GLN A 458 10.91 -48.97 -20.12
C GLN A 458 11.16 -47.60 -20.76
N ILE A 459 10.25 -46.65 -20.53
CA ILE A 459 10.39 -45.27 -21.01
C ILE A 459 11.57 -44.58 -20.32
N ALA A 460 11.73 -44.77 -19.01
CA ALA A 460 12.85 -44.22 -18.24
C ALA A 460 14.20 -44.73 -18.75
N ALA A 461 14.31 -46.01 -19.09
CA ALA A 461 15.51 -46.60 -19.67
C ALA A 461 15.85 -45.98 -21.04
N ARG A 462 14.83 -45.66 -21.85
CA ARG A 462 14.99 -44.98 -23.15
C ARG A 462 15.39 -43.50 -23.01
N VAL A 463 14.78 -42.78 -22.07
CA VAL A 463 14.99 -41.33 -21.86
C VAL A 463 16.27 -41.03 -21.07
N GLY A 464 16.63 -41.91 -20.13
CA GLY A 464 17.78 -41.80 -19.24
C GLY A 464 17.51 -40.97 -17.98
N PHE A 465 17.97 -41.47 -16.83
CA PHE A 465 17.86 -40.80 -15.53
C PHE A 465 18.81 -39.60 -15.36
N PRO A 466 18.51 -38.64 -14.45
CA PRO A 466 17.26 -38.49 -13.69
C PRO A 466 16.06 -38.10 -14.56
N ILE A 467 14.86 -38.52 -14.16
CA ILE A 467 13.59 -38.17 -14.81
C ILE A 467 12.67 -37.45 -13.83
N MET A 468 11.66 -36.77 -14.34
CA MET A 468 10.59 -36.15 -13.58
C MET A 468 9.29 -36.88 -13.91
N LEU A 469 8.66 -37.46 -12.89
CA LEU A 469 7.30 -37.98 -12.96
C LEU A 469 6.33 -36.84 -12.71
N LYS A 470 5.40 -36.58 -13.65
CA LYS A 470 4.47 -35.45 -13.60
C LYS A 470 3.02 -35.91 -13.76
N ALA A 471 2.14 -35.36 -12.93
CA ALA A 471 0.69 -35.41 -13.14
C ALA A 471 0.31 -34.60 -14.38
N SER A 472 -0.59 -35.16 -15.19
CA SER A 472 -1.10 -34.55 -16.41
C SER A 472 -1.95 -33.32 -16.13
N ALA A 473 -2.84 -33.41 -15.15
CA ALA A 473 -3.64 -32.29 -14.67
C ALA A 473 -2.91 -31.54 -13.56
N GLY A 474 -3.18 -30.24 -13.42
CA GLY A 474 -2.70 -29.41 -12.31
C GLY A 474 -1.52 -28.48 -12.59
N GLY A 475 -1.55 -27.30 -11.95
CA GLY A 475 -0.52 -26.25 -11.99
C GLY A 475 0.32 -26.17 -10.71
N GLY A 476 1.30 -25.27 -10.67
CA GLY A 476 2.00 -24.90 -9.42
C GLY A 476 2.99 -25.91 -8.82
N GLY A 477 3.23 -27.07 -9.43
CA GLY A 477 4.25 -28.03 -8.98
C GLY A 477 3.80 -29.08 -7.96
N MET A 478 2.51 -29.13 -7.61
CA MET A 478 1.98 -30.02 -6.56
C MET A 478 1.92 -31.52 -6.92
N GLY A 479 2.09 -31.86 -8.20
CA GLY A 479 1.95 -33.23 -8.71
C GLY A 479 3.19 -33.71 -9.47
N MET A 480 4.40 -33.42 -9.00
CA MET A 480 5.63 -33.82 -9.68
C MET A 480 6.73 -34.25 -8.73
N VAL A 481 7.52 -35.26 -9.12
CA VAL A 481 8.59 -35.87 -8.31
C VAL A 481 9.81 -36.16 -9.18
N ILE A 482 11.00 -35.80 -8.67
CA ILE A 482 12.28 -36.14 -9.30
C ILE A 482 12.63 -37.58 -8.94
N CYS A 483 12.81 -38.42 -9.94
CA CYS A 483 13.25 -39.80 -9.78
C CYS A 483 14.71 -39.90 -10.26
N ALA A 484 15.63 -40.13 -9.32
CA ALA A 484 17.06 -40.22 -9.61
C ALA A 484 17.45 -41.54 -10.29
N ASP A 485 16.70 -42.60 -10.02
CA ASP A 485 16.90 -43.96 -10.52
C ASP A 485 15.57 -44.71 -10.63
N GLU A 486 15.64 -45.97 -11.04
CA GLU A 486 14.49 -46.85 -11.23
C GLU A 486 13.72 -47.11 -9.92
N HIS A 487 14.43 -47.27 -8.80
CA HIS A 487 13.80 -47.54 -7.51
C HIS A 487 12.96 -46.33 -7.05
N ALA A 488 13.54 -45.13 -7.15
CA ALA A 488 12.85 -43.89 -6.84
C ALA A 488 11.63 -43.64 -7.76
N LEU A 489 11.63 -44.15 -8.99
CA LEU A 489 10.47 -44.08 -9.90
C LEU A 489 9.33 -44.98 -9.42
N LEU A 490 9.65 -46.24 -9.09
CA LEU A 490 8.66 -47.21 -8.62
C LEU A 490 8.02 -46.74 -7.30
N ASP A 491 8.83 -46.28 -6.35
CA ASP A 491 8.34 -45.77 -5.05
C ASP A 491 7.41 -44.55 -5.21
N ALA A 492 7.68 -43.69 -6.20
CA ALA A 492 6.92 -42.47 -6.43
C ALA A 492 5.64 -42.69 -7.25
N PHE A 493 5.56 -43.73 -8.09
CA PHE A 493 4.55 -43.85 -9.14
C PHE A 493 3.12 -43.86 -8.60
N ALA A 494 2.80 -44.82 -7.73
CA ALA A 494 1.47 -44.95 -7.14
C ALA A 494 1.08 -43.69 -6.33
N GLY A 495 2.02 -43.12 -5.58
CA GLY A 495 1.79 -41.92 -4.78
C GLY A 495 1.53 -40.66 -5.59
N VAL A 496 2.19 -40.48 -6.75
CA VAL A 496 1.89 -39.36 -7.66
C VAL A 496 0.56 -39.56 -8.36
N LYS A 497 0.26 -40.79 -8.81
CA LYS A 497 -1.02 -41.14 -9.46
C LYS A 497 -2.21 -40.86 -8.54
N GLN A 498 -2.14 -41.33 -7.29
CA GLN A 498 -3.17 -41.11 -6.28
C GLN A 498 -3.31 -39.62 -5.93
N ARG A 499 -2.19 -38.89 -5.76
CA ARG A 499 -2.25 -37.44 -5.51
C ARG A 499 -2.88 -36.68 -6.67
N ALA A 500 -2.60 -37.07 -7.91
CA ALA A 500 -3.18 -36.44 -9.09
C ALA A 500 -4.71 -36.65 -9.15
N GLU A 501 -5.20 -37.83 -8.80
CA GLU A 501 -6.63 -38.12 -8.70
C GLU A 501 -7.29 -37.28 -7.60
N VAL A 502 -6.70 -37.26 -6.39
CA VAL A 502 -7.27 -36.54 -5.24
C VAL A 502 -7.27 -35.02 -5.46
N LEU A 503 -6.20 -34.46 -6.01
CA LEU A 503 -6.04 -33.00 -6.16
C LEU A 503 -6.72 -32.45 -7.42
N PHE A 504 -6.81 -33.23 -8.50
CA PHE A 504 -7.23 -32.72 -9.81
C PHE A 504 -8.34 -33.54 -10.47
N GLY A 505 -8.83 -34.61 -9.83
CA GLY A 505 -9.86 -35.49 -10.41
C GLY A 505 -9.40 -36.25 -11.67
N PHE A 506 -8.09 -36.27 -11.94
CA PHE A 506 -7.51 -36.94 -13.10
C PHE A 506 -6.12 -37.51 -12.78
N GLY A 507 -6.07 -38.83 -12.52
CA GLY A 507 -4.88 -39.58 -12.13
C GLY A 507 -3.88 -39.89 -13.26
N GLY A 508 -3.99 -39.27 -14.44
CA GLY A 508 -3.04 -39.49 -15.52
C GLY A 508 -1.64 -38.95 -15.20
N VAL A 509 -0.59 -39.74 -15.43
CA VAL A 509 0.82 -39.35 -15.22
C VAL A 509 1.63 -39.53 -16.49
N PHE A 510 2.73 -38.77 -16.62
CA PHE A 510 3.67 -38.85 -17.75
C PHE A 510 5.11 -38.60 -17.27
N LEU A 511 6.10 -38.95 -18.09
CA LEU A 511 7.52 -38.86 -17.77
C LEU A 511 8.23 -37.83 -18.64
N GLU A 512 9.15 -37.07 -18.05
CA GLU A 512 10.05 -36.17 -18.76
C GLU A 512 11.49 -36.28 -18.26
N ARG A 513 12.46 -36.03 -19.14
CA ARG A 513 13.86 -35.88 -18.74
C ARG A 513 13.99 -34.71 -17.77
N TYR A 514 14.58 -34.95 -16.61
CA TYR A 514 14.88 -33.89 -15.66
C TYR A 514 16.24 -33.24 -15.95
N PHE A 515 16.28 -31.91 -15.96
CA PHE A 515 17.52 -31.12 -16.13
C PHE A 515 17.85 -30.41 -14.82
N PRO A 516 18.85 -30.89 -14.05
CA PRO A 516 19.18 -30.33 -12.73
C PRO A 516 19.63 -28.86 -12.75
N SER A 517 20.17 -28.38 -13.87
CA SER A 517 20.62 -27.00 -14.02
C SER A 517 20.02 -26.40 -15.28
N ALA A 518 18.75 -26.01 -15.14
CA ALA A 518 17.98 -25.37 -16.18
C ALA A 518 17.68 -23.91 -15.84
N ARG A 519 17.56 -23.10 -16.89
CA ARG A 519 16.94 -21.77 -16.82
C ARG A 519 15.50 -21.89 -17.28
N HIS A 520 14.61 -21.15 -16.63
CA HIS A 520 13.20 -21.08 -17.00
C HIS A 520 12.98 -19.81 -17.84
N ILE A 521 12.62 -19.97 -19.10
CA ILE A 521 12.43 -18.87 -20.06
C ILE A 521 11.03 -18.97 -20.64
N GLU A 522 10.26 -17.90 -20.57
CA GLU A 522 8.91 -17.86 -21.11
C GLU A 522 8.82 -16.89 -22.28
N VAL A 523 8.09 -17.23 -23.34
CA VAL A 523 7.81 -16.31 -24.45
C VAL A 523 6.37 -15.82 -24.34
N GLN A 524 6.17 -14.50 -24.39
CA GLN A 524 4.86 -13.87 -24.37
C GLN A 524 4.28 -13.81 -25.79
N ILE A 525 3.06 -14.32 -25.96
CA ILE A 525 2.32 -14.27 -27.21
C ILE A 525 0.93 -13.63 -27.03
N PHE A 526 0.42 -13.08 -28.13
CA PHE A 526 -0.88 -12.43 -28.26
C PHE A 526 -1.52 -12.94 -29.54
N GLY A 527 -2.70 -13.52 -29.46
CA GLY A 527 -3.39 -14.06 -30.62
C GLY A 527 -4.81 -13.51 -30.80
N ASN A 528 -5.24 -13.38 -32.05
CA ASN A 528 -6.60 -12.90 -32.38
C ASN A 528 -7.66 -14.03 -32.39
N GLY A 529 -7.27 -15.28 -32.12
CA GLY A 529 -8.17 -16.44 -32.17
C GLY A 529 -8.51 -16.93 -33.58
N MET A 530 -8.02 -16.25 -34.63
CA MET A 530 -8.25 -16.60 -36.03
C MET A 530 -7.03 -17.27 -36.69
N GLY A 531 -5.90 -17.31 -35.98
CA GLY A 531 -4.65 -17.91 -36.43
C GLY A 531 -3.48 -16.95 -36.42
N ASP A 532 -3.71 -15.64 -36.29
CA ASP A 532 -2.62 -14.67 -36.28
C ASP A 532 -2.07 -14.45 -34.86
N ILE A 533 -0.74 -14.51 -34.72
CA ILE A 533 -0.03 -14.41 -33.44
C ILE A 533 1.05 -13.33 -33.48
N ALA A 534 1.11 -12.51 -32.45
CA ALA A 534 2.16 -11.53 -32.20
C ALA A 534 3.01 -11.98 -31.01
N CYS A 535 4.33 -11.88 -31.13
CA CYS A 535 5.28 -12.24 -30.08
C CYS A 535 5.87 -10.98 -29.44
N MET A 536 5.78 -10.87 -28.11
CA MET A 536 6.24 -9.70 -27.34
C MET A 536 7.59 -9.93 -26.65
N GLY A 537 8.32 -10.96 -27.08
CA GLY A 537 9.61 -11.34 -26.53
C GLY A 537 9.52 -12.27 -25.32
N GLU A 538 10.66 -12.45 -24.66
CA GLU A 538 10.91 -13.46 -23.66
C GLU A 538 11.14 -12.89 -22.26
N ARG A 539 10.82 -13.66 -21.23
CA ARG A 539 11.14 -13.38 -19.83
C ARG A 539 11.94 -14.52 -19.25
N GLU A 540 12.91 -14.18 -18.42
CA GLU A 540 13.61 -15.14 -17.58
C GLU A 540 12.95 -15.19 -16.20
N CYS A 541 12.59 -16.41 -15.80
CA CYS A 541 11.91 -16.70 -14.56
C CYS A 541 12.64 -17.77 -13.74
N SER A 542 13.98 -17.80 -13.84
CA SER A 542 14.82 -18.85 -13.26
C SER A 542 14.91 -18.83 -11.74
N ILE A 543 14.49 -17.76 -11.06
CA ILE A 543 14.54 -17.65 -9.59
C ILE A 543 13.11 -17.80 -9.04
N PRO A 544 12.76 -18.98 -8.50
CA PRO A 544 11.42 -19.23 -7.94
C PRO A 544 11.18 -18.44 -6.64
N GLU A 545 9.98 -18.51 -6.07
CA GLU A 545 9.63 -17.91 -4.76
C GLU A 545 10.16 -18.75 -3.60
N THR A 546 10.05 -20.07 -3.71
CA THR A 546 10.47 -21.04 -2.72
C THR A 546 11.39 -22.10 -3.35
N PRO A 547 12.22 -22.81 -2.55
CA PRO A 547 12.97 -23.97 -3.03
C PRO A 547 12.07 -25.03 -3.67
N GLU A 548 12.57 -25.77 -4.67
CA GLU A 548 11.80 -26.76 -5.46
C GLU A 548 11.07 -27.81 -4.60
N ASP A 549 11.57 -28.11 -3.39
CA ASP A 549 10.95 -29.07 -2.45
C ASP A 549 9.75 -28.50 -1.65
N ASN A 550 9.57 -27.18 -1.63
CA ASN A 550 8.49 -26.49 -0.92
C ASN A 550 7.47 -25.90 -1.91
N ARG A 551 6.67 -26.79 -2.51
CA ARG A 551 5.32 -26.57 -3.07
C ARG A 551 5.02 -25.17 -3.63
N GLY A 552 5.51 -24.87 -4.83
CA GLY A 552 5.08 -23.71 -5.62
C GLY A 552 6.10 -23.33 -6.69
N ASN A 553 5.65 -23.11 -7.93
CA ASN A 553 6.52 -22.60 -9.03
C ASN A 553 6.24 -21.11 -9.32
N THR A 554 5.78 -20.37 -8.32
CA THR A 554 5.62 -18.92 -8.36
C THR A 554 6.99 -18.24 -8.21
N GLN A 555 7.17 -17.01 -8.69
CA GLN A 555 8.47 -16.44 -9.09
C GLN A 555 8.83 -15.17 -8.30
N SER A 556 9.95 -15.18 -7.56
CA SER A 556 10.33 -14.05 -6.66
C SER A 556 10.96 -12.89 -7.42
N LEU A 557 11.75 -13.22 -8.45
CA LEU A 557 12.42 -12.27 -9.34
C LEU A 557 12.18 -12.65 -10.79
N LEU A 558 11.72 -11.67 -11.56
CA LEU A 558 11.42 -11.81 -12.98
C LEU A 558 12.30 -10.84 -13.77
N GLY A 559 13.11 -11.37 -14.70
CA GLY A 559 14.02 -10.56 -15.51
C GLY A 559 13.62 -10.51 -16.98
N HIS A 560 13.71 -9.33 -17.59
CA HIS A 560 13.66 -9.14 -19.04
C HIS A 560 15.07 -8.82 -19.54
N SER A 561 15.75 -9.78 -20.19
CA SER A 561 17.04 -9.51 -20.83
C SER A 561 17.31 -10.41 -22.03
N THR A 562 17.41 -9.75 -23.18
CA THR A 562 17.62 -10.32 -24.52
C THR A 562 19.02 -10.86 -24.80
N ARG A 563 19.99 -10.63 -23.90
CA ARG A 563 21.41 -10.85 -24.21
C ARG A 563 21.97 -12.22 -23.82
N GLN A 564 21.40 -12.90 -22.83
CA GLN A 564 22.01 -14.14 -22.32
C GLN A 564 21.55 -15.41 -23.05
N VAL A 565 20.42 -15.37 -23.74
CA VAL A 565 19.94 -16.50 -24.54
C VAL A 565 20.64 -16.58 -25.90
N GLY A 566 21.21 -15.46 -26.35
CA GLY A 566 21.80 -15.31 -27.68
C GLY A 566 20.73 -15.08 -28.73
N ALA A 567 20.94 -14.10 -29.62
CA ALA A 567 19.94 -13.65 -30.59
C ALA A 567 19.36 -14.82 -31.42
N LYS A 568 20.22 -15.74 -31.87
CA LYS A 568 19.80 -16.90 -32.67
C LYS A 568 18.80 -17.81 -31.93
N LEU A 569 19.06 -18.12 -30.65
CA LEU A 569 18.19 -18.99 -29.87
C LEU A 569 16.89 -18.28 -29.49
N ARG A 570 16.95 -16.99 -29.18
CA ARG A 570 15.77 -16.14 -28.97
C ARG A 570 14.84 -16.17 -30.18
N THR A 571 15.36 -15.91 -31.38
CA THR A 571 14.56 -15.96 -32.62
C THR A 571 13.90 -17.33 -32.81
N ARG A 572 14.63 -18.42 -32.53
CA ARG A 572 14.09 -19.79 -32.62
C ARG A 572 12.96 -20.04 -31.62
N MET A 573 13.12 -19.62 -30.36
CA MET A 573 12.08 -19.77 -29.33
C MET A 573 10.84 -18.95 -29.67
N CYS A 574 11.02 -17.68 -30.07
CA CYS A 574 9.92 -16.82 -30.48
C CYS A 574 9.16 -17.39 -31.69
N ALA A 575 9.89 -17.88 -32.70
CA ALA A 575 9.28 -18.52 -33.87
C ALA A 575 8.52 -19.80 -33.49
N ALA A 576 9.04 -20.62 -32.57
CA ALA A 576 8.35 -21.81 -32.10
C ALA A 576 7.07 -21.48 -31.31
N ALA A 577 7.11 -20.44 -30.47
CA ALA A 577 5.94 -19.96 -29.74
C ALA A 577 4.85 -19.42 -30.67
N VAL A 578 5.24 -18.69 -31.72
CA VAL A 578 4.33 -18.21 -32.77
C VAL A 578 3.67 -19.39 -33.49
N ARG A 579 4.46 -20.35 -34.00
CA ARG A 579 3.91 -21.54 -34.68
C ARG A 579 2.92 -22.31 -33.83
N LEU A 580 3.22 -22.52 -32.54
CA LEU A 580 2.29 -23.17 -31.61
C LEU A 580 0.99 -22.39 -31.49
N GLY A 581 1.08 -21.07 -31.31
CA GLY A 581 -0.09 -20.20 -31.22
C GLY A 581 -0.94 -20.23 -32.50
N GLU A 582 -0.31 -20.17 -33.68
CA GLU A 582 -0.99 -20.22 -34.99
C GLU A 582 -1.70 -21.56 -35.17
N PHE A 583 -1.02 -22.66 -34.83
CA PHE A 583 -1.53 -24.02 -34.94
C PHE A 583 -2.82 -24.22 -34.11
N VAL A 584 -2.84 -23.73 -32.87
CA VAL A 584 -4.03 -23.85 -31.99
C VAL A 584 -5.04 -22.72 -32.17
N LYS A 585 -4.76 -21.76 -33.07
CA LYS A 585 -5.52 -20.52 -33.25
C LYS A 585 -5.73 -19.81 -31.90
N TYR A 586 -4.64 -19.60 -31.19
CA TYR A 586 -4.66 -19.03 -29.85
C TYR A 586 -5.35 -17.66 -29.85
N GLY A 587 -6.25 -17.44 -28.89
CA GLY A 587 -6.96 -16.17 -28.70
C GLY A 587 -6.61 -15.52 -27.37
N SER A 588 -6.53 -14.18 -27.34
CA SER A 588 -6.08 -13.39 -26.19
C SER A 588 -4.57 -13.58 -25.92
N ALA A 589 -4.13 -13.38 -24.68
CA ALA A 589 -2.73 -13.52 -24.28
C ALA A 589 -2.40 -14.92 -23.76
N GLY A 590 -1.15 -15.34 -24.01
CA GLY A 590 -0.65 -16.63 -23.61
C GLY A 590 0.86 -16.61 -23.43
N ARG A 591 1.38 -17.65 -22.77
CA ARG A 591 2.82 -17.83 -22.55
C ARG A 591 3.24 -19.23 -22.92
N THR A 592 4.44 -19.37 -23.48
CA THR A 592 5.07 -20.69 -23.70
C THR A 592 6.33 -20.82 -22.86
N SER A 593 6.41 -21.86 -22.03
CA SER A 593 7.49 -22.04 -21.04
C SER A 593 8.58 -23.00 -21.56
N HIS A 594 9.82 -22.56 -21.53
CA HIS A 594 10.97 -23.28 -22.06
C HIS A 594 12.02 -23.52 -20.96
N HIS A 595 12.61 -24.72 -20.96
CA HIS A 595 13.80 -25.02 -20.18
C HIS A 595 15.03 -24.97 -21.07
N ARG A 596 16.07 -24.28 -20.59
CA ARG A 596 17.39 -24.25 -21.21
C ARG A 596 18.42 -24.88 -20.28
N SER A 597 18.98 -26.02 -20.67
CA SER A 597 20.08 -26.66 -19.95
C SER A 597 21.37 -25.86 -20.08
N ARG A 598 22.15 -25.80 -18.99
CA ARG A 598 23.51 -25.25 -19.02
C ARG A 598 24.48 -26.25 -19.68
N PRO A 599 25.43 -25.81 -20.52
CA PRO A 599 26.48 -26.69 -21.04
C PRO A 599 27.38 -27.21 -19.90
N SER A 600 27.70 -28.50 -19.92
CA SER A 600 28.57 -29.11 -18.91
C SER A 600 30.01 -28.64 -19.10
N ARG A 601 30.71 -28.23 -18.03
CA ARG A 601 32.13 -27.83 -18.09
C ARG A 601 33.11 -29.01 -18.24
N ALA A 602 32.62 -30.26 -18.26
CA ALA A 602 33.43 -31.45 -17.98
C ALA A 602 34.03 -32.19 -19.20
N ARG A 603 33.78 -31.75 -20.44
CA ARG A 603 34.41 -32.35 -21.63
C ARG A 603 34.79 -31.30 -22.68
N PRO A 604 36.04 -30.82 -22.70
CA PRO A 604 36.54 -30.01 -23.78
C PRO A 604 36.96 -30.92 -24.94
N GLY A 605 36.08 -31.12 -25.92
CA GLY A 605 36.40 -31.82 -27.17
C GLY A 605 35.26 -32.74 -27.62
N LYS A 606 34.60 -32.37 -28.72
CA LYS A 606 33.35 -32.94 -29.27
C LYS A 606 32.08 -32.62 -28.47
N ASP A 607 31.79 -31.34 -28.28
CA ASP A 607 30.40 -30.91 -28.31
C ASP A 607 30.20 -30.19 -29.63
N ASP A 608 29.44 -30.85 -30.49
CA ASP A 608 28.90 -30.32 -31.73
C ASP A 608 28.38 -28.89 -31.52
N ASP A 609 28.76 -27.96 -32.39
CA ASP A 609 28.15 -26.63 -32.52
C ASP A 609 26.69 -26.72 -33.06
N SER A 610 26.03 -27.87 -32.81
CA SER A 610 24.69 -28.22 -33.25
C SER A 610 23.73 -28.16 -32.06
N THR A 611 22.85 -27.16 -32.13
CA THR A 611 21.58 -27.04 -31.38
C THR A 611 21.66 -26.55 -29.92
N GLY A 612 21.64 -25.22 -29.77
CA GLY A 612 21.08 -24.58 -28.57
C GLY A 612 19.63 -25.05 -28.37
N ASN A 613 19.41 -26.03 -27.51
CA ASN A 613 18.12 -26.70 -27.33
C ASN A 613 17.37 -26.14 -26.13
N SER A 614 16.57 -25.10 -26.37
CA SER A 614 15.42 -24.76 -25.52
C SER A 614 14.31 -25.77 -25.78
N ARG A 615 13.70 -26.35 -24.73
CA ARG A 615 12.61 -27.33 -24.86
C ARG A 615 11.38 -26.87 -24.09
N ASN A 616 10.21 -26.93 -24.72
CA ASN A 616 8.92 -26.50 -24.19
C ASN A 616 8.38 -27.50 -23.16
N GLU A 617 7.72 -26.98 -22.11
CA GLU A 617 6.93 -27.76 -21.14
C GLU A 617 5.41 -27.52 -21.25
N GLY A 618 4.98 -26.63 -22.16
CA GLY A 618 3.57 -26.35 -22.45
C GLY A 618 3.29 -24.86 -22.61
N ALA A 619 2.14 -24.53 -23.21
CA ALA A 619 1.61 -23.18 -23.18
C ALA A 619 0.66 -23.03 -21.99
N ARG A 620 0.73 -21.91 -21.29
CA ARG A 620 -0.21 -21.54 -20.23
C ARG A 620 -0.94 -20.27 -20.61
N GLY A 621 -2.24 -20.25 -20.36
CA GLY A 621 -3.03 -19.05 -20.50
C GLY A 621 -2.68 -18.08 -19.39
N LEU A 622 -2.43 -16.82 -19.74
CA LEU A 622 -2.64 -15.73 -18.79
C LEU A 622 -3.57 -14.75 -19.46
N ALA A 623 -4.54 -14.25 -18.70
CA ALA A 623 -5.26 -13.07 -19.12
C ALA A 623 -4.27 -11.89 -19.25
N SER A 624 -4.35 -11.22 -20.39
CA SER A 624 -3.82 -9.87 -20.55
C SER A 624 -4.98 -8.93 -20.78
N ASP A 625 -4.76 -7.70 -20.37
CA ASP A 625 -5.57 -6.49 -20.51
C ASP A 625 -6.08 -6.17 -21.93
N SER A 626 -5.83 -7.00 -22.95
CA SER A 626 -6.43 -6.82 -24.27
C SER A 626 -7.88 -7.33 -24.26
N VAL A 627 -8.78 -6.44 -23.84
CA VAL A 627 -10.24 -6.48 -24.07
C VAL A 627 -10.46 -6.71 -25.57
N GLU A 628 -10.87 -7.91 -25.99
CA GLU A 628 -11.01 -8.34 -27.39
C GLU A 628 -9.88 -7.81 -28.29
N MET A 629 -8.93 -8.65 -28.69
CA MET A 629 -7.96 -8.22 -29.69
C MET A 629 -8.66 -8.10 -31.05
N GLN A 630 -9.35 -6.97 -31.25
CA GLN A 630 -9.79 -6.52 -32.54
C GLN A 630 -8.57 -6.48 -33.45
N GLN A 631 -8.76 -6.82 -34.72
CA GLN A 631 -7.70 -6.87 -35.72
C GLN A 631 -6.79 -5.63 -35.65
N THR A 632 -7.34 -4.43 -35.41
CA THR A 632 -6.56 -3.19 -35.28
C THR A 632 -5.55 -3.18 -34.13
N THR A 633 -5.88 -3.79 -32.97
CA THR A 633 -4.96 -3.89 -31.83
C THR A 633 -3.86 -4.90 -32.11
N TYR A 634 -4.24 -6.00 -32.77
CA TYR A 634 -3.29 -6.98 -33.29
C TYR A 634 -2.32 -6.35 -34.30
N ASP A 635 -2.82 -5.57 -35.26
CA ASP A 635 -2.01 -4.89 -36.27
C ASP A 635 -1.01 -3.91 -35.63
N SER A 636 -1.40 -3.17 -34.58
CA SER A 636 -0.47 -2.30 -33.86
C SER A 636 0.53 -3.06 -33.00
N LEU A 637 0.15 -4.20 -32.42
CA LEU A 637 1.08 -5.07 -31.68
C LEU A 637 2.10 -5.72 -32.63
N LEU A 638 1.69 -6.09 -33.84
CA LEU A 638 2.60 -6.52 -34.91
C LEU A 638 3.57 -5.40 -35.30
N GLU A 639 3.08 -4.18 -35.52
CA GLU A 639 3.94 -3.01 -35.80
C GLU A 639 4.91 -2.68 -34.65
N GLN A 640 4.50 -2.90 -33.39
CA GLN A 640 5.32 -2.67 -32.20
C GLN A 640 6.30 -3.82 -31.89
N GLY A 641 5.98 -5.05 -32.29
CA GLY A 641 6.79 -6.25 -32.08
C GLY A 641 8.11 -6.26 -32.88
N HIS A 642 8.25 -5.37 -33.87
CA HIS A 642 9.49 -5.17 -34.62
C HIS A 642 10.48 -4.25 -33.86
N ASP A 643 11.41 -4.90 -33.16
CA ASP A 643 12.78 -4.45 -32.85
C ASP A 643 12.98 -2.95 -32.51
N ARG A 644 12.19 -2.43 -31.58
CA ARG A 644 12.56 -1.20 -30.87
C ARG A 644 13.52 -1.61 -29.76
N GLY A 645 14.74 -1.09 -29.78
CA GLY A 645 15.82 -1.39 -28.83
C GLY A 645 15.53 -1.00 -27.37
N PHE A 646 14.52 -1.63 -26.76
CA PHE A 646 14.11 -1.42 -25.39
C PHE A 646 15.13 -2.05 -24.44
N GLY A 647 15.34 -1.38 -23.31
CA GLY A 647 16.26 -1.80 -22.27
C GLY A 647 15.83 -3.09 -21.55
N CYS A 648 16.47 -3.36 -20.42
CA CYS A 648 16.10 -4.42 -19.49
C CYS A 648 15.00 -3.96 -18.51
N ALA A 649 14.26 -4.92 -17.97
CA ALA A 649 13.37 -4.70 -16.83
C ALA A 649 13.53 -5.83 -15.81
N MET A 650 13.22 -5.57 -14.54
CA MET A 650 13.22 -6.58 -13.49
C MET A 650 12.05 -6.32 -12.53
N GLU A 651 11.31 -7.37 -12.18
CA GLU A 651 10.24 -7.35 -11.17
C GLU A 651 10.69 -8.12 -9.92
N ALA A 652 10.41 -7.56 -8.74
CA ALA A 652 10.46 -8.27 -7.46
C ALA A 652 9.07 -8.31 -6.82
N ARG A 653 8.72 -9.46 -6.25
CA ARG A 653 7.45 -9.65 -5.54
C ARG A 653 7.66 -9.61 -4.04
N VAL A 654 7.05 -8.62 -3.41
CA VAL A 654 7.08 -8.47 -1.96
C VAL A 654 5.90 -9.23 -1.36
N TYR A 655 6.18 -10.20 -0.49
CA TYR A 655 5.20 -11.06 0.16
C TYR A 655 5.23 -10.88 1.68
N ALA A 656 4.06 -10.96 2.32
CA ALA A 656 3.90 -11.12 3.76
C ALA A 656 4.21 -12.58 4.15
N GLU A 657 5.46 -12.98 4.00
CA GLU A 657 5.96 -14.30 4.37
C GLU A 657 7.23 -14.17 5.20
N ASN A 658 7.53 -15.17 6.02
CA ASN A 658 8.79 -15.31 6.73
C ASN A 658 9.74 -16.29 6.01
N PRO A 659 10.78 -15.82 5.31
CA PRO A 659 11.74 -16.69 4.61
C PRO A 659 12.55 -17.60 5.54
N ALA A 660 12.75 -17.23 6.81
CA ALA A 660 13.47 -18.06 7.79
C ALA A 660 12.63 -19.22 8.31
N GLU A 661 11.31 -19.12 8.24
CA GLU A 661 10.37 -20.17 8.62
C GLU A 661 9.65 -20.75 7.39
N GLN A 662 10.42 -21.20 6.40
CA GLN A 662 9.91 -21.87 5.21
C GLN A 662 8.83 -21.07 4.45
N PHE A 663 8.96 -19.74 4.40
CA PHE A 663 8.03 -18.83 3.73
C PHE A 663 6.60 -18.94 4.29
N ARG A 664 6.48 -19.17 5.61
CA ARG A 664 5.19 -19.15 6.30
C ARG A 664 4.50 -17.79 6.10
N PRO A 665 3.21 -17.74 5.69
CA PRO A 665 2.46 -16.49 5.60
C PRO A 665 2.34 -15.77 6.96
N CYS A 666 2.41 -14.45 6.92
CA CYS A 666 2.44 -13.55 8.09
C CYS A 666 1.28 -12.55 8.00
N PRO A 667 0.05 -12.92 8.40
CA PRO A 667 -1.08 -11.99 8.42
C PRO A 667 -0.90 -10.92 9.52
N GLY A 668 -1.54 -9.77 9.34
CA GLY A 668 -1.44 -8.65 10.27
C GLY A 668 -1.73 -7.30 9.62
N ILE A 669 -1.70 -6.24 10.43
CA ILE A 669 -1.91 -4.88 9.96
C ILE A 669 -0.57 -4.31 9.47
N LEU A 670 -0.56 -3.78 8.25
CA LEU A 670 0.55 -2.96 7.75
C LEU A 670 0.54 -1.60 8.47
N GLN A 671 1.31 -1.49 9.54
CA GLN A 671 1.37 -0.33 10.43
C GLN A 671 1.97 0.90 9.74
N TYR A 672 2.83 0.72 8.74
CA TYR A 672 3.34 1.80 7.91
C TYR A 672 3.77 1.28 6.53
N VAL A 673 3.33 1.98 5.48
CA VAL A 673 3.68 1.69 4.09
C VAL A 673 4.12 2.98 3.41
N ASP A 674 5.38 3.01 2.96
CA ASP A 674 5.95 4.06 2.12
C ASP A 674 6.81 3.41 1.04
N ILE A 675 6.42 3.62 -0.23
CA ILE A 675 7.11 3.06 -1.39
C ILE A 675 7.37 4.23 -2.35
N PRO A 676 8.60 4.45 -2.84
CA PRO A 676 9.01 5.65 -3.57
C PRO A 676 8.53 5.68 -5.04
N ALA A 677 7.28 5.27 -5.31
CA ALA A 677 6.74 5.11 -6.66
C ALA A 677 6.78 6.40 -7.51
N SER A 678 6.59 7.57 -6.88
CA SER A 678 6.60 8.87 -7.56
C SER A 678 8.00 9.51 -7.66
N LYS A 679 8.98 9.03 -6.88
CA LYS A 679 10.33 9.62 -6.86
C LYS A 679 11.15 9.23 -8.09
N HIS A 680 10.87 8.06 -8.66
CA HIS A 680 11.69 7.45 -9.69
C HIS A 680 10.87 7.10 -10.92
N ALA A 681 11.09 7.81 -12.04
CA ALA A 681 10.41 7.51 -13.31
C ALA A 681 10.70 6.09 -13.85
N TRP A 682 11.78 5.46 -13.40
CA TRP A 682 12.18 4.10 -13.77
C TRP A 682 11.57 3.01 -12.88
N LEU A 683 10.88 3.39 -11.80
CA LEU A 683 10.21 2.48 -10.88
C LEU A 683 8.70 2.50 -11.13
N ARG A 684 8.13 1.32 -11.27
CA ARG A 684 6.70 1.09 -11.29
C ARG A 684 6.34 0.19 -10.12
N VAL A 685 5.29 0.56 -9.41
CA VAL A 685 4.78 -0.18 -8.26
C VAL A 685 3.37 -0.63 -8.57
N GLU A 686 3.14 -1.94 -8.50
CA GLU A 686 1.80 -2.52 -8.54
C GLU A 686 1.46 -3.00 -7.14
N SER A 687 0.47 -2.37 -6.52
CA SER A 687 0.16 -2.56 -5.10
C SER A 687 -1.33 -2.47 -4.87
N TRP A 688 -1.81 -3.20 -3.86
CA TRP A 688 -3.14 -3.06 -3.28
C TRP A 688 -3.07 -2.65 -1.80
N ILE A 689 -1.87 -2.33 -1.31
CA ILE A 689 -1.63 -2.05 0.10
C ILE A 689 -1.39 -0.55 0.36
N SER A 690 -1.80 -0.12 1.54
CA SER A 690 -1.50 1.16 2.16
C SER A 690 -1.35 1.01 3.68
N THR A 691 -0.85 2.03 4.37
CA THR A 691 -0.89 2.08 5.84
C THR A 691 -2.31 1.80 6.34
N GLY A 692 -2.44 0.88 7.29
CA GLY A 692 -3.71 0.41 7.84
C GLY A 692 -4.32 -0.80 7.13
N THR A 693 -3.78 -1.22 5.98
CA THR A 693 -4.27 -2.44 5.29
C THR A 693 -4.04 -3.67 6.17
N THR A 694 -5.07 -4.50 6.32
CA THR A 694 -5.00 -5.76 7.07
C THR A 694 -4.80 -6.94 6.12
N ILE A 695 -3.70 -7.66 6.29
CA ILE A 695 -3.37 -8.87 5.54
C ILE A 695 -4.02 -10.06 6.24
N THR A 696 -4.83 -10.82 5.51
CA THR A 696 -5.57 -11.97 6.04
C THR A 696 -4.92 -13.29 5.60
N PRO A 697 -5.15 -14.40 6.32
CA PRO A 697 -4.59 -15.70 5.95
C PRO A 697 -5.40 -16.43 4.87
N PHE A 698 -6.45 -15.82 4.30
CA PHE A 698 -7.38 -16.51 3.41
C PHE A 698 -6.96 -16.51 1.94
N PHE A 699 -6.16 -15.52 1.54
CA PHE A 699 -5.70 -15.33 0.17
C PHE A 699 -4.17 -15.41 0.09
N ASP A 700 -3.60 -15.19 -1.10
CA ASP A 700 -2.15 -15.19 -1.26
C ASP A 700 -1.50 -13.98 -0.56
N PRO A 701 -0.28 -14.13 -0.02
CA PRO A 701 0.36 -13.10 0.79
C PRO A 701 1.04 -11.98 0.00
N LEU A 702 0.85 -11.84 -1.32
CA LEU A 702 1.50 -10.78 -2.10
C LEU A 702 1.08 -9.40 -1.58
N LEU A 703 2.06 -8.55 -1.30
CA LEU A 703 1.84 -7.16 -0.89
C LEU A 703 1.90 -6.23 -2.08
N CYS A 704 3.00 -6.30 -2.84
CA CYS A 704 3.20 -5.49 -4.04
C CYS A 704 4.24 -6.10 -4.98
N LYS A 705 4.30 -5.57 -6.20
CA LYS A 705 5.32 -5.85 -7.19
C LYS A 705 6.10 -4.58 -7.49
N LEU A 706 7.41 -4.66 -7.34
CA LEU A 706 8.34 -3.58 -7.67
C LEU A 706 8.97 -3.88 -9.03
N VAL A 707 8.62 -3.10 -10.04
CA VAL A 707 9.08 -3.29 -11.42
C VAL A 707 10.00 -2.13 -11.80
N VAL A 708 11.25 -2.43 -12.09
CA VAL A 708 12.25 -1.43 -12.51
C VAL A 708 12.64 -1.61 -13.97
N SER A 709 12.92 -0.52 -14.66
CA SER A 709 13.41 -0.50 -16.04
C SER A 709 14.80 0.14 -16.12
N GLY A 710 15.59 -0.17 -17.16
CA GLY A 710 16.93 0.40 -17.35
C GLY A 710 17.59 -0.08 -18.63
N ALA A 711 18.67 0.56 -19.08
CA ALA A 711 19.35 0.20 -20.32
C ALA A 711 20.10 -1.15 -20.23
N THR A 712 20.58 -1.53 -19.04
CA THR A 712 21.39 -2.73 -18.82
C THR A 712 20.91 -3.55 -17.63
N ARG A 713 21.25 -4.85 -17.61
CA ARG A 713 20.93 -5.75 -16.49
C ARG A 713 21.53 -5.26 -15.17
N THR A 714 22.78 -4.78 -15.19
CA THR A 714 23.44 -4.20 -14.01
C THR A 714 22.68 -2.98 -13.48
N GLN A 715 22.20 -2.12 -14.38
CA GLN A 715 21.43 -0.94 -13.99
C GLN A 715 20.10 -1.31 -13.35
N VAL A 716 19.37 -2.30 -13.88
CA VAL A 716 18.10 -2.72 -13.26
C VAL A 716 18.31 -3.41 -11.92
N ILE A 717 19.37 -4.21 -11.73
CA ILE A 717 19.69 -4.79 -10.42
C ILE A 717 19.95 -3.69 -9.39
N SER A 718 20.79 -2.71 -9.73
CA SER A 718 21.08 -1.57 -8.85
C SER A 718 19.84 -0.71 -8.55
N ARG A 719 18.97 -0.47 -9.55
CA ARG A 719 17.69 0.23 -9.37
C ARG A 719 16.73 -0.54 -8.48
N LEU A 720 16.66 -1.86 -8.62
CA LEU A 720 15.81 -2.70 -7.77
C LEU A 720 16.30 -2.74 -6.32
N GLN A 721 17.61 -2.83 -6.10
CA GLN A 721 18.22 -2.67 -4.78
C GLN A 721 17.83 -1.32 -4.17
N THR A 722 17.99 -0.23 -4.93
CA THR A 722 17.61 1.12 -4.50
C THR A 722 16.12 1.19 -4.12
N ALA A 723 15.23 0.62 -4.95
CA ALA A 723 13.80 0.59 -4.67
C ALA A 723 13.47 -0.18 -3.39
N LEU A 724 14.12 -1.32 -3.14
CA LEU A 724 13.95 -2.10 -1.90
C LEU A 724 14.52 -1.38 -0.67
N ASP A 725 15.64 -0.67 -0.81
CA ASP A 725 16.29 0.06 0.28
C ASP A 725 15.55 1.33 0.68
N GLU A 726 14.85 1.97 -0.27
CA GLU A 726 14.01 3.13 -0.01
C GLU A 726 12.58 2.76 0.43
N SER A 727 12.10 1.55 0.11
CA SER A 727 10.76 1.10 0.50
C SER A 727 10.69 0.74 1.99
N ARG A 728 9.59 1.09 2.65
CA ARG A 728 9.26 0.75 4.03
C ARG A 728 7.88 0.11 4.06
N ILE A 729 7.82 -1.20 4.28
CA ILE A 729 6.59 -1.95 4.53
C ILE A 729 6.75 -2.58 5.90
N GLN A 730 6.10 -1.99 6.89
CA GLN A 730 6.29 -2.26 8.31
C GLN A 730 4.99 -2.78 8.94
N GLY A 731 5.11 -3.74 9.84
CA GLY A 731 3.99 -4.48 10.44
C GLY A 731 4.34 -5.97 10.52
N PRO A 732 3.57 -6.89 9.89
CA PRO A 732 3.96 -8.29 9.79
C PRO A 732 5.28 -8.48 9.04
N THR A 733 5.99 -9.58 9.37
CA THR A 733 7.19 -10.03 8.66
C THR A 733 6.92 -10.18 7.17
N ASN A 734 7.89 -9.77 6.35
CA ASN A 734 7.83 -9.87 4.90
C ASN A 734 9.19 -10.26 4.30
N ASN A 735 9.21 -10.60 3.02
CA ASN A 735 10.39 -11.12 2.33
C ASN A 735 11.37 -10.04 1.80
N MET A 736 11.21 -8.75 2.15
CA MET A 736 12.03 -7.68 1.55
C MET A 736 13.54 -7.86 1.81
N GLU A 737 13.92 -8.21 3.04
CA GLU A 737 15.34 -8.43 3.38
C GLU A 737 15.92 -9.68 2.69
N HIS A 738 15.08 -10.68 2.42
CA HIS A 738 15.47 -11.83 1.62
C HIS A 738 15.70 -11.46 0.15
N LEU A 739 14.83 -10.65 -0.45
CA LEU A 739 15.03 -10.11 -1.81
C LEU A 739 16.32 -9.29 -1.91
N LYS A 740 16.63 -8.46 -0.91
CA LYS A 740 17.90 -7.72 -0.84
C LYS A 740 19.10 -8.67 -0.78
N ALA A 741 19.02 -9.72 0.04
CA ALA A 741 20.07 -10.73 0.16
C ALA A 741 20.29 -11.49 -1.17
N ILE A 742 19.22 -11.81 -1.90
CA ILE A 742 19.34 -12.40 -3.25
C ILE A 742 20.06 -11.44 -4.20
N LEU A 743 19.67 -10.16 -4.25
CA LEU A 743 20.26 -9.17 -5.15
C LEU A 743 21.72 -8.82 -4.79
N ALA A 744 22.16 -9.09 -3.57
CA ALA A 744 23.56 -8.93 -3.16
C ALA A 744 24.48 -10.00 -3.78
N ASN A 745 23.93 -11.08 -4.34
CA ASN A 745 24.67 -12.15 -4.99
C ASN A 745 24.72 -11.98 -6.52
N ASP A 746 25.62 -12.71 -7.20
CA ASP A 746 25.66 -12.73 -8.66
C ASP A 746 24.54 -13.60 -9.24
N ILE A 747 23.39 -12.97 -9.47
CA ILE A 747 22.20 -13.62 -10.04
C ILE A 747 22.17 -13.62 -11.58
N ARG A 748 23.29 -13.30 -12.25
CA ARG A 748 23.32 -13.27 -13.72
C ARG A 748 23.19 -14.66 -14.34
N ASP A 749 23.70 -15.68 -13.67
CA ASP A 749 23.66 -17.07 -14.12
C ASP A 749 22.80 -17.98 -13.23
N ALA A 750 21.84 -17.38 -12.50
CA ALA A 750 20.94 -18.13 -11.63
C ALA A 750 20.13 -19.18 -12.42
N THR A 751 19.92 -20.34 -11.80
CA THR A 751 19.13 -21.47 -12.32
C THR A 751 17.95 -21.74 -11.40
N THR A 752 17.02 -22.61 -11.80
CA THR A 752 15.84 -22.96 -10.97
C THR A 752 16.22 -23.50 -9.59
N ARG A 753 17.44 -24.04 -9.43
CA ARG A 753 17.99 -24.52 -8.15
C ARG A 753 18.71 -23.46 -7.30
N PHE A 754 18.84 -22.21 -7.77
CA PHE A 754 19.59 -21.18 -7.06
C PHE A 754 19.15 -21.03 -5.60
N LEU A 755 17.84 -21.00 -5.34
CA LEU A 755 17.30 -20.88 -3.98
C LEU A 755 17.47 -22.13 -3.13
N ASN A 756 17.65 -23.32 -3.72
CA ASN A 756 17.89 -24.55 -2.95
C ASN A 756 19.26 -24.55 -2.27
N THR A 757 20.22 -23.80 -2.82
CA THR A 757 21.58 -23.64 -2.28
C THR A 757 21.83 -22.27 -1.68
N PHE A 758 20.82 -21.40 -1.66
CA PHE A 758 20.94 -20.05 -1.14
C PHE A 758 20.75 -20.06 0.37
N GLU A 759 21.82 -19.77 1.11
CA GLU A 759 21.75 -19.63 2.56
C GLU A 759 21.30 -18.21 2.92
N TYR A 760 20.24 -18.13 3.71
CA TYR A 760 19.70 -16.87 4.23
C TYR A 760 19.62 -16.94 5.75
N SER A 761 20.22 -15.97 6.43
CA SER A 761 20.11 -15.78 7.87
C SER A 761 19.59 -14.36 8.14
N PRO A 762 18.40 -14.20 8.73
CA PRO A 762 17.85 -12.87 9.00
C PRO A 762 18.53 -12.21 10.20
N TYR A 763 18.61 -10.88 10.17
CA TYR A 763 18.83 -10.10 11.38
C TYR A 763 17.52 -10.01 12.14
N ALA A 764 17.20 -11.05 12.90
CA ALA A 764 15.94 -11.17 13.61
C ALA A 764 16.07 -11.99 14.90
N MET A 765 15.07 -11.88 15.77
CA MET A 765 14.85 -12.80 16.88
C MET A 765 13.42 -13.35 16.84
N THR A 766 13.26 -14.64 17.10
CA THR A 766 11.97 -15.33 17.20
C THR A 766 11.62 -15.58 18.65
N VAL A 767 10.39 -15.28 19.04
CA VAL A 767 9.84 -15.60 20.36
C VAL A 767 9.42 -17.07 20.37
N LEU A 768 10.17 -17.95 21.03
CA LEU A 768 9.82 -19.37 21.17
C LEU A 768 8.80 -19.60 22.30
N ALA A 769 8.90 -18.82 23.36
CA ALA A 769 7.95 -18.82 24.47
C ALA A 769 7.75 -17.38 24.97
N ALA A 770 6.49 -16.94 25.05
CA ALA A 770 6.13 -15.60 25.49
C ALA A 770 5.83 -15.57 27.01
N ALA A 771 6.13 -14.44 27.64
CA ALA A 771 5.78 -14.16 29.03
C ALA A 771 4.26 -13.91 29.17
N VAL A 772 3.80 -13.61 30.39
CA VAL A 772 2.39 -13.23 30.61
C VAL A 772 2.04 -11.94 29.88
N GLU A 773 2.95 -10.98 29.89
CA GLU A 773 2.88 -9.77 29.09
C GLU A 773 4.27 -9.39 28.61
N MET A 774 4.39 -9.03 27.34
CA MET A 774 5.65 -8.69 26.67
C MET A 774 5.38 -7.66 25.59
N THR A 775 5.64 -6.39 25.87
CA THR A 775 5.32 -5.28 24.95
C THR A 775 6.57 -4.51 24.54
N VAL A 776 6.53 -3.93 23.34
CA VAL A 776 7.57 -3.03 22.86
C VAL A 776 7.30 -1.66 23.45
N GLN A 777 8.28 -1.11 24.16
CA GLN A 777 8.18 0.19 24.81
C GLN A 777 9.39 1.06 24.45
N ASP A 778 9.18 2.36 24.36
CA ASP A 778 10.24 3.36 24.24
C ASP A 778 10.07 4.47 25.27
N PHE A 779 11.14 5.22 25.54
CA PHE A 779 11.13 6.34 26.49
C PHE A 779 11.49 7.63 25.75
N PRO A 780 10.69 8.72 25.86
CA PRO A 780 9.69 8.99 26.89
C PRO A 780 8.27 8.46 26.64
N GLY A 781 8.02 7.65 25.62
CA GLY A 781 6.65 7.32 25.18
C GLY A 781 6.04 8.46 24.33
N ARG A 782 4.71 8.42 24.12
CA ARG A 782 3.94 9.42 23.36
C ARG A 782 3.73 10.71 24.14
N THR A 783 3.61 11.83 23.44
CA THR A 783 3.48 13.17 24.06
C THR A 783 2.31 14.01 23.53
N THR A 784 1.32 13.39 22.90
CA THR A 784 0.31 14.08 22.08
C THR A 784 -0.69 14.94 22.86
N ARG A 785 -1.00 14.63 24.13
CA ARG A 785 -2.02 15.33 24.96
C ARG A 785 -3.42 15.41 24.31
N LEU A 786 -3.83 14.32 23.65
CA LEU A 786 -5.11 14.22 22.90
C LEU A 786 -6.05 13.17 23.51
N GLY A 787 -5.98 12.91 24.82
CA GLY A 787 -6.69 11.79 25.44
C GLY A 787 -6.04 10.43 25.16
N ILE A 788 -4.84 10.41 24.58
CA ILE A 788 -4.10 9.19 24.22
C ILE A 788 -3.04 8.93 25.30
N PRO A 789 -2.98 7.72 25.88
CA PRO A 789 -2.00 7.41 26.91
C PRO A 789 -0.58 7.58 26.39
N ARG A 790 0.27 8.03 27.31
CA ARG A 790 1.70 8.23 27.08
C ARG A 790 2.39 6.91 26.75
N SER A 791 2.02 5.83 27.43
CA SER A 791 2.71 4.54 27.35
C SER A 791 4.19 4.66 27.70
N GLY A 792 5.02 3.79 27.14
CA GLY A 792 6.42 3.68 27.51
C GLY A 792 6.61 2.82 28.77
N PRO A 793 7.86 2.59 29.16
CA PRO A 793 8.19 1.68 30.24
C PRO A 793 7.64 2.18 31.58
N MET A 794 6.93 1.33 32.32
CA MET A 794 6.39 1.67 33.63
C MET A 794 7.49 1.91 34.67
N ASP A 795 8.60 1.19 34.56
CA ASP A 795 9.86 1.47 35.24
C ASP A 795 10.87 1.99 34.21
N SER A 796 10.80 3.31 34.01
CA SER A 796 11.69 4.03 33.10
C SER A 796 13.16 4.03 33.55
N LEU A 797 13.45 3.81 34.83
CA LEU A 797 14.82 3.81 35.33
C LEU A 797 15.56 2.56 34.85
N ALA A 798 14.98 1.38 35.10
CA ALA A 798 15.53 0.11 34.64
C ALA A 798 15.58 0.05 33.11
N PHE A 799 14.53 0.48 32.42
CA PHE A 799 14.49 0.48 30.95
C PHE A 799 15.62 1.31 30.32
N ARG A 800 15.87 2.53 30.83
CA ARG A 800 16.96 3.38 30.34
C ARG A 800 18.32 2.78 30.66
N ALA A 801 18.49 2.17 31.83
CA ALA A 801 19.73 1.50 32.20
C ALA A 801 20.04 0.34 31.23
N ALA A 802 19.04 -0.46 30.84
CA ALA A 802 19.21 -1.51 29.83
C ALA A 802 19.68 -0.93 28.49
N ASN A 803 19.05 0.16 28.02
CA ASN A 803 19.45 0.82 26.78
C ASN A 803 20.88 1.38 26.83
N ILE A 804 21.27 1.99 27.96
CA ILE A 804 22.65 2.50 28.15
C ILE A 804 23.67 1.36 28.06
N LEU A 805 23.38 0.21 28.67
CA LEU A 805 24.28 -0.95 28.67
C LEU A 805 24.56 -1.49 27.27
N VAL A 806 23.63 -1.33 26.32
CA VAL A 806 23.78 -1.77 24.92
C VAL A 806 24.21 -0.68 23.95
N ASP A 807 24.52 0.53 24.45
CA ASP A 807 24.87 1.73 23.66
C ASP A 807 23.72 2.32 22.81
N ASN A 808 22.47 2.13 23.25
CA ASN A 808 21.33 2.68 22.54
C ASN A 808 21.14 4.18 22.84
N PRO A 809 20.71 4.97 21.83
CA PRO A 809 20.33 6.37 22.04
C PRO A 809 19.04 6.48 22.87
N LEU A 810 18.81 7.67 23.45
CA LEU A 810 17.52 7.98 24.07
C LEU A 810 16.41 7.87 23.02
N GLY A 811 15.29 7.22 23.37
CA GLY A 811 14.20 6.95 22.44
C GLY A 811 14.30 5.62 21.70
N ALA A 812 15.38 4.86 21.89
CA ALA A 812 15.42 3.48 21.44
C ALA A 812 14.43 2.61 22.23
N GLU A 813 13.74 1.77 21.48
CA GLU A 813 12.78 0.81 22.01
C GLU A 813 13.45 -0.45 22.57
N GLY A 814 12.76 -1.10 23.50
CA GLY A 814 13.10 -2.40 24.05
C GLY A 814 11.83 -3.14 24.46
N LEU A 815 11.97 -4.29 25.11
CA LEU A 815 10.83 -5.04 25.63
C LEU A 815 10.61 -4.78 27.11
N GLU A 816 9.37 -4.51 27.49
CA GLU A 816 8.87 -4.60 28.86
C GLU A 816 8.23 -5.98 29.05
N ILE A 817 8.66 -6.73 30.07
CA ILE A 817 8.32 -8.15 30.25
C ILE A 817 7.83 -8.41 31.67
N ILE A 818 6.70 -9.10 31.82
CA ILE A 818 6.18 -9.60 33.09
C ILE A 818 6.38 -11.11 33.17
N ILE A 819 7.27 -11.54 34.08
CA ILE A 819 7.64 -12.95 34.27
C ILE A 819 7.17 -13.44 35.65
N PHE A 820 6.40 -14.53 35.63
CA PHE A 820 5.97 -15.28 36.82
C PHE A 820 6.62 -16.66 36.87
N ALA A 821 6.61 -17.27 38.06
CA ALA A 821 7.05 -18.64 38.24
C ALA A 821 6.24 -19.59 37.33
N GLY A 822 6.94 -20.52 36.68
CA GLY A 822 6.33 -21.48 35.73
C GLY A 822 6.04 -20.94 34.33
N CYS A 823 6.27 -19.64 34.07
CA CYS A 823 6.05 -19.02 32.75
C CYS A 823 7.37 -18.44 32.20
N PRO A 824 8.29 -19.28 31.68
CA PRO A 824 9.55 -18.78 31.11
C PRO A 824 9.31 -18.06 29.78
N SER A 825 10.21 -17.15 29.43
CA SER A 825 10.30 -16.57 28.09
C SER A 825 11.56 -17.06 27.40
N ILE A 826 11.46 -17.43 26.13
CA ILE A 826 12.59 -17.96 25.36
C ILE A 826 12.60 -17.25 24.01
N PHE A 827 13.77 -16.72 23.64
CA PHE A 827 14.04 -16.08 22.37
C PHE A 827 15.13 -16.83 21.65
N GLN A 828 14.97 -17.06 20.34
CA GLN A 828 16.03 -17.55 19.47
C GLN A 828 16.55 -16.39 18.63
N PHE A 829 17.86 -16.17 18.64
CA PHE A 829 18.50 -15.13 17.84
C PHE A 829 19.05 -15.74 16.56
N HIS A 830 18.69 -15.17 15.40
CA HIS A 830 19.20 -15.62 14.10
C HIS A 830 20.52 -14.95 13.71
N ALA A 831 20.80 -13.80 14.32
CA ALA A 831 22.08 -13.09 14.23
C ALA A 831 22.68 -12.87 15.62
N SER A 832 24.00 -12.67 15.69
CA SER A 832 24.66 -12.34 16.96
C SER A 832 24.18 -10.97 17.44
N ALA A 833 23.88 -10.83 18.74
CA ALA A 833 23.29 -9.62 19.28
C ALA A 833 23.85 -9.24 20.65
N VAL A 834 24.04 -7.94 20.87
CA VAL A 834 24.33 -7.34 22.17
C VAL A 834 23.03 -6.95 22.86
N VAL A 835 22.80 -7.52 24.04
CA VAL A 835 21.59 -7.33 24.84
C VAL A 835 21.92 -6.95 26.29
N ALA A 836 20.93 -6.42 27.01
CA ALA A 836 21.03 -6.21 28.45
C ALA A 836 19.66 -6.40 29.11
N LEU A 837 19.66 -6.96 30.32
CA LEU A 837 18.46 -7.13 31.12
C LEU A 837 18.55 -6.42 32.47
N THR A 838 17.49 -5.69 32.82
CA THR A 838 17.37 -4.92 34.08
C THR A 838 15.94 -5.04 34.64
N GLY A 839 15.69 -4.47 35.82
CA GLY A 839 14.38 -4.53 36.50
C GLY A 839 14.32 -5.68 37.51
N LYS A 840 13.15 -6.33 37.63
CA LYS A 840 12.90 -7.49 38.50
C LYS A 840 14.00 -8.54 38.35
N ASP A 841 14.51 -9.01 39.48
CA ASP A 841 15.55 -10.04 39.52
C ASP A 841 15.01 -11.40 39.05
N ILE A 842 15.65 -11.93 38.00
CA ILE A 842 15.28 -13.15 37.28
C ILE A 842 16.53 -13.97 36.93
N ILE A 843 16.32 -15.22 36.53
CA ILE A 843 17.37 -16.07 35.94
C ILE A 843 17.43 -15.76 34.45
N VAL A 844 18.62 -15.37 33.98
CA VAL A 844 18.92 -15.13 32.57
C VAL A 844 19.91 -16.20 32.12
N LYS A 845 19.59 -16.93 31.05
CA LYS A 845 20.50 -17.91 30.45
C LYS A 845 20.72 -17.65 28.97
N VAL A 846 21.96 -17.74 28.52
CA VAL A 846 22.33 -17.72 27.10
C VAL A 846 22.95 -19.07 26.76
N ALA A 847 22.37 -19.78 25.79
CA ALA A 847 22.79 -21.15 25.43
C ALA A 847 22.92 -22.08 26.66
N GLY A 848 22.06 -21.89 27.67
CA GLY A 848 22.05 -22.66 28.92
C GLY A 848 22.99 -22.15 30.02
N GLN A 849 23.88 -21.21 29.73
CA GLN A 849 24.80 -20.62 30.72
C GLN A 849 24.17 -19.41 31.43
N ASP A 850 24.33 -19.33 32.75
CA ASP A 850 23.80 -18.23 33.56
C ASP A 850 24.53 -16.92 33.27
N MET A 851 23.75 -15.86 33.03
CA MET A 851 24.23 -14.51 32.76
C MET A 851 23.87 -13.56 33.90
N GLN A 852 24.74 -12.58 34.16
CA GLN A 852 24.47 -11.54 35.14
C GLN A 852 23.49 -10.51 34.57
N MET A 853 22.46 -10.12 35.32
CA MET A 853 21.65 -8.94 34.98
C MET A 853 22.44 -7.64 35.20
N TRP A 854 21.92 -6.52 34.70
CA TRP A 854 22.55 -5.19 34.84
C TRP A 854 23.95 -5.10 34.21
N SER A 855 24.21 -5.97 33.24
CA SER A 855 25.43 -6.00 32.45
C SER A 855 25.12 -6.18 30.96
N ARG A 856 26.14 -5.93 30.14
CA ARG A 856 26.15 -6.24 28.71
C ARG A 856 26.31 -7.74 28.50
N ILE A 857 25.43 -8.33 27.71
CA ILE A 857 25.39 -9.75 27.38
C ILE A 857 25.49 -9.90 25.87
N ILE A 858 26.28 -10.87 25.40
CA ILE A 858 26.37 -11.23 23.97
C ILE A 858 25.61 -12.54 23.76
N VAL A 859 24.62 -12.52 22.89
CA VAL A 859 23.91 -13.72 22.44
C VAL A 859 24.48 -14.13 21.09
N PRO A 860 25.05 -15.33 20.93
CA PRO A 860 25.58 -15.77 19.64
C PRO A 860 24.46 -16.04 18.64
N ALA A 861 24.78 -15.98 17.34
CA ALA A 861 23.85 -16.38 16.28
C ALA A 861 23.42 -17.85 16.46
N GLY A 862 22.13 -18.12 16.27
CA GLY A 862 21.48 -19.41 16.59
C GLY A 862 21.28 -19.67 18.08
N GLY A 863 21.76 -18.78 18.96
CA GLY A 863 21.70 -18.92 20.41
C GLY A 863 20.31 -18.59 20.99
N ASN A 864 19.95 -19.31 22.05
CA ASN A 864 18.73 -19.05 22.81
C ASN A 864 19.02 -18.19 24.05
N LEU A 865 18.20 -17.16 24.24
CA LEU A 865 18.10 -16.37 25.48
C LEU A 865 16.85 -16.81 26.25
N SER A 866 17.05 -17.36 27.45
CA SER A 866 15.98 -17.87 28.30
C SER A 866 15.86 -17.05 29.57
N LEU A 867 14.63 -16.61 29.87
CA LEU A 867 14.28 -15.80 31.03
C LEU A 867 13.30 -16.57 31.90
N SER A 868 13.56 -16.64 33.20
CA SER A 868 12.66 -17.33 34.14
C SER A 868 12.69 -16.69 35.52
N ALA A 869 11.58 -16.73 36.25
CA ALA A 869 11.53 -16.26 37.62
C ALA A 869 12.48 -17.08 38.51
N ARG A 870 13.13 -16.43 39.49
CA ARG A 870 13.92 -17.17 40.49
C ARG A 870 13.00 -18.05 41.37
N PRO A 871 13.44 -19.25 41.75
CA PRO A 871 12.72 -20.10 42.70
C PRO A 871 12.58 -19.43 44.08
N GLY A 872 11.41 -19.57 44.70
CA GLY A 872 11.09 -19.06 46.04
C GLY A 872 10.62 -17.59 46.07
N ASN A 873 10.25 -17.10 47.26
CA ASN A 873 9.79 -15.71 47.49
C ASN A 873 10.94 -14.66 47.48
N SER A 874 12.10 -14.99 46.92
CA SER A 874 13.30 -14.14 46.94
C SER A 874 13.30 -13.05 45.86
N SER A 875 12.51 -13.22 44.80
CA SER A 875 12.39 -12.27 43.69
C SER A 875 11.30 -11.24 44.00
N THR A 876 11.72 -9.99 44.25
CA THR A 876 10.82 -8.86 44.43
C THR A 876 10.79 -7.99 43.16
N GLY A 877 9.68 -7.29 42.91
CA GLY A 877 9.44 -6.58 41.65
C GLY A 877 8.48 -7.30 40.70
N LEU A 878 8.05 -6.61 39.65
CA LEU A 878 7.07 -7.12 38.67
C LEU A 878 7.64 -7.21 37.25
N ARG A 879 8.35 -6.18 36.79
CA ARG A 879 8.73 -6.01 35.38
C ARG A 879 10.25 -6.13 35.18
N THR A 880 10.63 -6.81 34.10
CA THR A 880 12.00 -6.89 33.60
C THR A 880 12.05 -6.23 32.22
N TYR A 881 13.15 -5.57 31.90
CA TYR A 881 13.35 -4.93 30.60
C TYR A 881 14.48 -5.60 29.84
N LEU A 882 14.26 -5.84 28.55
CA LEU A 882 15.26 -6.34 27.61
C LEU A 882 15.54 -5.26 26.57
N ALA A 883 16.76 -4.73 26.56
CA ALA A 883 17.24 -3.88 25.48
C ALA A 883 18.11 -4.68 24.53
N ILE A 884 17.96 -4.42 23.23
CA ILE A 884 18.84 -4.94 22.18
C ILE A 884 19.47 -3.74 21.48
N ARG A 885 20.78 -3.82 21.21
CA ARG A 885 21.49 -2.75 20.50
C ARG A 885 20.84 -2.47 19.14
N GLY A 886 20.56 -1.20 18.87
CA GLY A 886 19.91 -0.71 17.66
C GLY A 886 18.37 -0.87 17.60
N GLY A 887 17.76 -1.61 18.52
CA GLY A 887 16.29 -1.75 18.61
C GLY A 887 15.66 -2.60 17.49
N PHE A 888 14.41 -2.27 17.17
CA PHE A 888 13.49 -2.97 16.26
C PHE A 888 13.13 -2.09 15.04
N PRO A 889 13.93 -2.11 13.96
CA PRO A 889 13.73 -1.23 12.80
C PRO A 889 12.43 -1.48 12.03
N SER A 890 11.84 -2.68 12.10
CA SER A 890 10.58 -2.99 11.41
C SER A 890 9.34 -2.42 12.11
N ILE A 891 9.47 -1.93 13.35
CA ILE A 891 8.36 -1.34 14.11
C ILE A 891 8.32 0.17 13.84
N PRO A 892 7.23 0.72 13.26
CA PRO A 892 7.13 2.14 12.97
C PRO A 892 6.79 2.93 14.22
N LYS A 893 7.12 4.23 14.21
CA LYS A 893 6.58 5.18 15.18
C LYS A 893 5.11 5.44 14.87
N TYR A 894 4.28 5.46 15.91
CA TYR A 894 2.90 5.89 15.86
C TYR A 894 2.73 7.06 16.83
N LEU A 895 2.33 8.23 16.32
CA LEU A 895 2.23 9.46 17.10
C LEU A 895 3.54 9.81 17.85
N GLY A 896 4.67 9.66 17.15
CA GLY A 896 6.00 10.03 17.65
C GLY A 896 6.73 8.97 18.48
N SER A 897 6.09 7.85 18.83
CA SER A 897 6.67 6.80 19.68
C SER A 897 6.35 5.38 19.16
N LYS A 898 7.23 4.43 19.45
CA LYS A 898 7.06 2.99 19.17
C LYS A 898 6.42 2.21 20.32
N SER A 899 6.08 2.88 21.42
CA SER A 899 5.46 2.22 22.57
C SER A 899 4.13 1.56 22.21
N THR A 900 3.86 0.38 22.78
CA THR A 900 2.58 -0.33 22.66
C THR A 900 1.55 0.22 23.63
N SER A 901 0.30 0.43 23.18
CA SER A 901 -0.86 0.65 24.04
C SER A 901 -2.16 0.31 23.35
N MET A 902 -2.98 -0.58 23.94
CA MET A 902 -4.37 -0.86 23.56
C MET A 902 -4.66 -0.77 22.04
N GLY A 903 -3.91 -1.52 21.22
CA GLY A 903 -4.08 -1.54 19.75
C GLY A 903 -3.25 -0.51 18.97
N LEU A 904 -2.46 0.31 19.64
CA LEU A 904 -1.62 1.39 19.07
C LEU A 904 -0.13 1.10 19.26
N GLY A 905 0.67 1.48 18.26
CA GLY A 905 2.13 1.39 18.30
C GLY A 905 2.66 -0.04 18.52
N GLY A 906 3.94 -0.15 18.87
CA GLY A 906 4.61 -1.43 19.12
C GLY A 906 4.46 -2.45 18.01
N PHE A 907 4.61 -3.74 18.36
CA PHE A 907 4.38 -4.84 17.44
C PHE A 907 2.88 -5.10 17.30
N GLN A 908 2.29 -4.66 16.19
CA GLN A 908 0.87 -4.89 15.87
C GLN A 908 -0.11 -4.36 16.94
N GLY A 909 0.27 -3.38 17.75
CA GLY A 909 -0.59 -2.82 18.81
C GLY A 909 -0.82 -3.74 20.02
N ARG A 910 -0.07 -4.84 20.16
CA ARG A 910 -0.32 -5.89 21.15
C ARG A 910 0.94 -6.38 21.86
N SER A 911 0.74 -7.25 22.86
CA SER A 911 1.79 -8.08 23.44
C SER A 911 2.30 -9.11 22.44
N LEU A 912 3.57 -9.48 22.55
CA LEU A 912 4.21 -10.55 21.77
C LEU A 912 3.72 -11.93 22.19
N PHE A 913 3.68 -12.86 21.24
CA PHE A 913 3.31 -14.26 21.39
C PHE A 913 4.39 -15.19 20.84
N ALA A 914 4.32 -16.46 21.22
CA ALA A 914 5.18 -17.48 20.62
C ALA A 914 4.94 -17.57 19.11
N GLY A 915 6.02 -17.57 18.33
CA GLY A 915 6.03 -17.53 16.87
C GLY A 915 6.13 -16.12 16.27
N ASP A 916 6.05 -15.05 17.07
CA ASP A 916 6.35 -13.70 16.60
C ASP A 916 7.86 -13.56 16.31
N GLU A 917 8.19 -12.86 15.23
CA GLU A 917 9.55 -12.56 14.84
C GLU A 917 9.74 -11.04 14.79
N LEU A 918 10.81 -10.56 15.42
CA LEU A 918 11.17 -9.15 15.43
C LEU A 918 12.48 -8.97 14.66
N ALA A 919 12.44 -8.12 13.64
CA ALA A 919 13.66 -7.71 12.94
C ALA A 919 14.56 -6.92 13.89
N LEU A 920 15.86 -7.17 13.82
CA LEU A 920 16.90 -6.48 14.57
C LEU A 920 17.65 -5.53 13.64
N ALA A 921 18.13 -4.41 14.19
CA ALA A 921 19.02 -3.51 13.49
C ALA A 921 20.37 -4.21 13.24
N ARG A 922 21.07 -3.91 12.13
CA ARG A 922 22.38 -4.52 11.82
C ARG A 922 23.43 -4.17 12.87
N GLU A 923 23.27 -3.03 13.52
CA GLU A 923 24.09 -2.56 14.63
C GLU A 923 23.99 -3.46 15.86
N CYS A 924 23.07 -4.43 15.91
CA CYS A 924 22.94 -5.35 17.04
C CYS A 924 24.20 -6.18 17.27
N GLU A 925 25.00 -6.43 16.23
CA GLU A 925 26.19 -7.28 16.30
C GLU A 925 27.23 -6.75 17.31
N PRO A 926 27.95 -7.67 17.98
CA PRO A 926 29.04 -7.30 18.86
C PRO A 926 30.21 -6.72 18.06
N LYS A 927 30.72 -5.59 18.52
CA LYS A 927 31.98 -4.99 18.08
C LYS A 927 33.14 -5.68 18.79
N GLN A 928 34.33 -5.61 18.22
CA GLN A 928 35.53 -6.21 18.81
C GLN A 928 35.80 -5.73 20.26
N THR A 929 35.45 -4.49 20.57
CA THR A 929 35.57 -3.91 21.93
C THR A 929 34.61 -4.52 22.94
N ASP A 930 33.48 -5.09 22.51
CA ASP A 930 32.46 -5.67 23.40
C ASP A 930 32.93 -6.96 24.07
N ALA A 931 33.82 -7.72 23.42
CA ALA A 931 34.43 -8.92 23.98
C ALA A 931 35.51 -8.61 25.03
N ILE A 932 36.04 -7.38 25.03
CA ILE A 932 37.19 -6.96 25.85
C ILE A 932 36.72 -6.18 27.08
N VAL A 933 35.72 -5.31 26.91
CA VAL A 933 35.23 -4.41 27.96
C VAL A 933 33.90 -4.91 28.49
N SER A 934 33.93 -5.55 29.66
CA SER A 934 32.71 -5.82 30.43
C SER A 934 32.10 -4.50 30.89
N ARG A 935 30.82 -4.29 30.56
CA ARG A 935 30.05 -3.14 31.03
C ARG A 935 28.94 -3.62 31.95
N THR A 936 28.99 -3.15 33.18
CA THR A 936 28.05 -3.46 34.26
C THR A 936 27.70 -2.18 35.00
N ILE A 937 26.45 -2.04 35.42
CA ILE A 937 26.05 -0.97 36.35
C ILE A 937 26.61 -1.30 37.73
N ALA A 938 27.25 -0.32 38.36
CA ALA A 938 27.78 -0.47 39.70
C ALA A 938 26.66 -0.91 40.67
N PRO A 939 26.86 -1.91 41.54
CA PRO A 939 25.80 -2.47 42.38
C PRO A 939 25.02 -1.44 43.21
N GLU A 940 25.69 -0.37 43.67
CA GLU A 940 25.11 0.74 44.43
C GLU A 940 24.13 1.61 43.63
N LEU A 941 24.19 1.57 42.29
CA LEU A 941 23.26 2.27 41.40
C LEU A 941 22.08 1.39 40.96
N ILE A 942 22.10 0.10 41.32
CA ILE A 942 21.02 -0.83 41.01
C ILE A 942 19.85 -0.58 41.99
N PRO A 943 18.64 -0.25 41.50
CA PRO A 943 17.48 -0.05 42.37
C PRO A 943 17.10 -1.34 43.10
N VAL A 944 16.69 -1.18 44.36
CA VAL A 944 16.10 -2.26 45.16
C VAL A 944 14.59 -2.17 45.07
N TYR A 945 13.91 -3.32 44.92
CA TYR A 945 12.45 -3.40 44.72
C TYR A 945 11.72 -3.99 45.94
N PRO A 946 11.74 -3.36 47.13
CA PRO A 946 11.16 -3.98 48.32
C PRO A 946 9.64 -4.19 48.19
N SER A 947 9.11 -5.25 48.84
CA SER A 947 7.67 -5.55 48.87
C SER A 947 6.84 -4.37 49.39
N HIS A 948 7.39 -3.63 50.37
CA HIS A 948 6.86 -2.36 50.87
C HIS A 948 7.81 -1.23 50.45
N ALA A 949 7.32 -0.16 49.83
CA ALA A 949 8.16 1.03 49.64
C ALA A 949 7.38 2.33 49.70
N ILE A 950 8.11 3.37 50.08
CA ILE A 950 7.64 4.75 50.17
C ILE A 950 7.75 5.38 48.77
N ILE A 951 6.66 5.98 48.32
CA ILE A 951 6.56 6.74 47.07
C ILE A 951 6.34 8.20 47.45
N HIS A 952 7.27 9.07 47.06
CA HIS A 952 7.11 10.49 47.33
C HIS A 952 6.19 11.12 46.29
N VAL A 953 5.27 11.96 46.76
CA VAL A 953 4.25 12.64 45.98
C VAL A 953 4.35 14.15 46.19
N LEU A 954 3.88 14.91 45.22
CA LEU A 954 3.63 16.34 45.31
C LEU A 954 2.14 16.55 45.64
N ALA A 955 1.86 17.41 46.61
CA ALA A 955 0.51 17.82 46.96
C ALA A 955 -0.21 18.53 45.80
N GLY A 956 -1.54 18.40 45.74
CA GLY A 956 -2.41 19.03 44.75
C GLY A 956 -2.62 18.21 43.48
N PRO A 957 -3.53 18.64 42.58
CA PRO A 957 -4.17 19.97 42.58
C PRO A 957 -5.40 20.14 43.49
N HIS A 958 -5.98 19.06 44.02
CA HIS A 958 -7.21 19.10 44.85
C HIS A 958 -6.96 18.50 46.25
N ASP A 959 -5.83 18.89 46.84
CA ASP A 959 -5.39 18.51 48.18
C ASP A 959 -6.35 19.01 49.28
N ASP A 960 -6.42 18.27 50.39
CA ASP A 960 -7.01 18.68 51.67
C ASP A 960 -6.12 18.18 52.82
N GLU A 961 -6.24 18.77 54.01
CA GLU A 961 -5.29 18.66 55.13
C GLU A 961 -5.27 17.26 55.80
N ASP A 962 -6.28 16.40 55.59
CA ASP A 962 -6.36 15.04 56.17
C ASP A 962 -6.31 13.92 55.11
N PRO A 963 -5.15 13.24 54.94
CA PRO A 963 -4.97 12.17 53.95
C PRO A 963 -5.59 10.81 54.36
N ASN A 964 -6.15 10.70 55.58
CA ASN A 964 -6.59 9.41 56.14
C ASN A 964 -8.09 9.16 56.01
N LYS A 965 -8.87 10.12 55.52
CA LYS A 965 -10.29 9.93 55.28
C LYS A 965 -10.72 10.79 54.10
N ILE A 966 -11.28 10.17 53.06
CA ILE A 966 -11.99 10.92 52.03
C ILE A 966 -13.29 11.44 52.68
N ALA A 967 -13.24 12.67 53.15
CA ALA A 967 -14.39 13.41 53.67
C ALA A 967 -14.64 14.58 52.72
N TRP A 968 -15.77 14.54 52.02
CA TRP A 968 -16.04 15.52 50.98
C TRP A 968 -16.48 16.86 51.56
N ALA A 969 -15.74 17.93 51.25
CA ALA A 969 -16.08 19.30 51.63
C ALA A 969 -17.35 19.84 50.91
N ARG A 970 -17.81 19.15 49.87
CA ARG A 970 -18.94 19.54 49.02
C ARG A 970 -19.99 18.42 48.98
N PRO A 971 -21.29 18.75 48.88
CA PRO A 971 -22.35 17.74 48.86
C PRO A 971 -22.50 17.04 47.50
N ASN A 972 -22.03 17.64 46.39
CA ASN A 972 -22.04 17.06 45.04
C ASN A 972 -21.10 17.83 44.10
N GLY A 973 -20.87 17.26 42.90
CA GLY A 973 -20.06 17.78 41.80
C GLY A 973 -20.64 18.96 41.00
N GLY A 974 -21.88 19.38 41.29
CA GLY A 974 -22.57 20.42 40.53
C GLY A 974 -22.67 20.05 39.06
N ALA A 975 -22.23 20.95 38.17
CA ALA A 975 -22.19 20.70 36.73
C ALA A 975 -21.24 19.55 36.32
N GLY A 976 -20.27 19.18 37.17
CA GLY A 976 -19.36 18.06 36.91
C GLY A 976 -19.97 16.69 37.20
N GLY A 977 -21.05 16.61 37.99
CA GLY A 977 -21.69 15.34 38.33
C GLY A 977 -22.36 15.35 39.71
N SER A 978 -23.06 14.25 40.03
CA SER A 978 -23.78 14.10 41.29
C SER A 978 -22.87 13.73 42.47
N HIS A 979 -21.72 13.09 42.23
CA HIS A 979 -20.80 12.70 43.29
C HIS A 979 -19.88 13.89 43.66
N PRO A 980 -19.55 14.10 44.95
CA PRO A 980 -18.63 15.16 45.37
C PRO A 980 -17.24 15.12 44.74
N SER A 981 -16.77 13.94 44.36
CA SER A 981 -15.49 13.76 43.64
C SER A 981 -15.51 14.32 42.23
N ASN A 982 -16.70 14.61 41.67
CA ASN A 982 -16.82 15.08 40.30
C ASN A 982 -16.43 16.56 40.17
N ILE A 983 -15.64 16.84 39.14
CA ILE A 983 -15.23 18.18 38.73
C ILE A 983 -15.55 18.37 37.25
N LEU A 984 -15.43 19.60 36.77
CA LEU A 984 -15.39 19.83 35.32
C LEU A 984 -14.11 19.19 34.77
N ASP A 985 -14.24 18.44 33.68
CA ASP A 985 -13.15 17.68 33.08
C ASP A 985 -11.89 18.54 32.90
N ASN A 986 -10.76 18.00 33.38
CA ASN A 986 -9.46 18.63 33.26
C ASN A 986 -8.37 17.61 32.89
N GLY A 987 -7.23 18.12 32.43
CA GLY A 987 -6.06 17.29 32.15
C GLY A 987 -5.43 16.76 33.43
N TYR A 988 -5.07 15.48 33.43
CA TYR A 988 -4.37 14.79 34.52
C TYR A 988 -2.86 14.79 34.29
N ALA A 989 -2.11 14.97 35.38
CA ALA A 989 -0.67 14.75 35.36
C ALA A 989 -0.35 13.24 35.45
N LEU A 990 0.72 12.79 34.80
CA LEU A 990 1.19 11.41 34.94
C LEU A 990 1.55 11.10 36.40
N GLY A 991 1.06 9.98 36.91
CA GLY A 991 1.25 9.55 38.31
C GLY A 991 0.29 10.22 39.28
N THR A 992 -0.73 10.93 38.79
CA THR A 992 -1.77 11.51 39.62
C THR A 992 -2.56 10.43 40.37
N ILE A 993 -2.84 10.67 41.65
CA ILE A 993 -3.77 9.88 42.45
C ILE A 993 -5.16 10.50 42.29
N ASN A 994 -5.94 9.89 41.40
CA ASN A 994 -7.27 10.29 41.02
C ASN A 994 -8.32 9.57 41.87
N VAL A 995 -9.39 10.24 42.30
CA VAL A 995 -10.41 9.66 43.19
C VAL A 995 -11.72 9.45 42.43
N ASN A 996 -11.95 8.22 42.01
CA ASN A 996 -13.14 7.81 41.27
C ASN A 996 -14.26 7.43 42.24
N GLY A 997 -15.20 8.35 42.45
CA GLY A 997 -16.17 8.19 43.54
C GLY A 997 -15.42 8.33 44.86
N ASP A 998 -15.34 7.24 45.63
CA ASP A 998 -14.60 7.19 46.91
C ASP A 998 -13.33 6.32 46.83
N THR A 999 -12.96 5.85 45.63
CA THR A 999 -11.81 4.95 45.46
C THR A 999 -10.65 5.67 44.77
N PRO A 1000 -9.47 5.79 45.41
CA PRO A 1000 -8.29 6.36 44.77
C PRO A 1000 -7.64 5.36 43.80
N VAL A 1001 -7.12 5.86 42.69
CA VAL A 1001 -6.35 5.12 41.69
C VAL A 1001 -5.16 5.97 41.22
N ILE A 1002 -4.01 5.32 41.02
CA ILE A 1002 -2.82 5.99 40.49
C ILE A 1002 -2.84 5.88 38.96
N LEU A 1003 -2.89 7.01 38.26
CA LEU A 1003 -2.90 7.09 36.80
C LEU A 1003 -1.47 7.03 36.26
N ALA A 1004 -1.01 5.83 35.93
CA ALA A 1004 0.34 5.60 35.41
C ALA A 1004 0.41 5.75 33.87
N ASN A 1005 1.39 5.12 33.19
CA ASN A 1005 1.67 5.38 31.76
C ASN A 1005 0.51 5.08 30.80
N GLU A 1006 -0.32 4.09 31.14
CA GLU A 1006 -1.53 3.71 30.38
C GLU A 1006 -2.80 4.40 30.90
N GLY A 1007 -2.65 5.33 31.85
CA GLY A 1007 -3.76 6.08 32.43
C GLY A 1007 -4.37 7.08 31.45
N PRO A 1008 -5.63 7.51 31.69
CA PRO A 1008 -6.25 8.57 30.94
C PRO A 1008 -5.51 9.90 31.13
N ASP A 1009 -5.48 10.68 30.05
CA ASP A 1009 -4.91 12.03 30.01
C ASP A 1009 -5.91 13.08 30.54
N MET A 1010 -7.22 12.85 30.45
CA MET A 1010 -8.26 13.79 30.89
C MET A 1010 -9.39 13.07 31.62
N GLY A 1011 -10.04 13.74 32.56
CA GLY A 1011 -11.29 13.25 33.16
C GLY A 1011 -11.91 14.22 34.17
N GLY A 1012 -13.10 13.86 34.67
CA GLY A 1012 -13.94 14.68 35.54
C GLY A 1012 -13.89 14.32 37.02
N TYR A 1013 -12.74 13.89 37.55
CA TYR A 1013 -12.58 13.49 38.95
C TYR A 1013 -11.45 14.25 39.64
N VAL A 1014 -11.60 14.50 40.95
CA VAL A 1014 -10.57 15.15 41.75
C VAL A 1014 -9.27 14.31 41.81
N CYS A 1015 -8.18 15.02 42.09
CA CYS A 1015 -6.81 14.52 42.06
C CYS A 1015 -6.09 15.05 43.29
N LEU A 1016 -5.78 14.18 44.25
CA LEU A 1016 -5.29 14.58 45.58
C LEU A 1016 -3.83 15.02 45.53
N CYS A 1017 -2.99 14.19 44.92
CA CYS A 1017 -1.57 14.38 44.82
C CYS A 1017 -1.03 13.69 43.56
N THR A 1018 0.23 13.98 43.21
CA THR A 1018 0.89 13.45 42.02
C THR A 1018 2.22 12.83 42.38
N VAL A 1019 2.48 11.60 41.96
CA VAL A 1019 3.78 10.93 42.17
C VAL A 1019 4.90 11.77 41.57
N ALA A 1020 5.95 12.04 42.36
CA ALA A 1020 7.09 12.78 41.88
C ALA A 1020 7.73 12.06 40.68
N SER A 1021 8.14 12.80 39.65
CA SER A 1021 8.63 12.20 38.40
C SER A 1021 9.82 11.24 38.60
N GLY A 1022 10.70 11.54 39.57
CA GLY A 1022 11.83 10.67 39.96
C GLY A 1022 11.42 9.37 40.70
N GLU A 1023 10.16 9.25 41.08
CA GLU A 1023 9.61 8.11 41.85
C GLU A 1023 8.67 7.24 41.02
N LEU A 1024 8.23 7.70 39.83
CA LEU A 1024 7.30 6.99 38.95
C LEU A 1024 7.73 5.55 38.64
N TRP A 1025 9.05 5.32 38.53
CA TRP A 1025 9.60 3.99 38.24
C TRP A 1025 9.21 2.94 39.28
N LYS A 1026 8.99 3.33 40.54
CA LYS A 1026 8.58 2.43 41.62
C LYS A 1026 7.22 1.81 41.35
N LEU A 1027 6.33 2.51 40.63
CA LEU A 1027 4.99 2.00 40.26
C LEU A 1027 5.10 0.77 39.35
N GLY A 1028 6.07 0.77 38.42
CA GLY A 1028 6.27 -0.33 37.48
C GLY A 1028 6.67 -1.66 38.10
N GLN A 1029 7.12 -1.64 39.35
CA GLN A 1029 7.64 -2.82 40.06
C GLN A 1029 6.70 -3.36 41.13
N ARG A 1030 5.46 -2.85 41.21
CA ARG A 1030 4.46 -3.31 42.17
C ARG A 1030 3.57 -4.40 41.61
N VAL A 1031 3.34 -5.43 42.43
CA VAL A 1031 2.29 -6.42 42.22
C VAL A 1031 1.06 -5.95 42.97
N LEU A 1032 -0.06 -5.72 42.28
CA LEU A 1032 -1.34 -5.41 42.92
C LEU A 1032 -1.96 -6.72 43.42
N VAL A 1033 -2.02 -6.90 44.74
CA VAL A 1033 -2.92 -7.89 45.34
C VAL A 1033 -4.28 -7.22 45.43
N ALA A 1034 -5.25 -7.67 44.64
CA ALA A 1034 -6.64 -7.25 44.82
C ALA A 1034 -7.08 -7.65 46.24
N LEU A 1035 -7.42 -6.67 47.08
CA LEU A 1035 -8.12 -6.95 48.33
C LEU A 1035 -9.48 -7.55 47.96
N SER A 1036 -9.61 -8.87 48.07
CA SER A 1036 -10.91 -9.53 47.96
C SER A 1036 -11.81 -9.02 49.08
N ASN A 1037 -13.05 -8.65 48.74
CA ASN A 1037 -14.14 -8.20 49.62
C ASN A 1037 -14.54 -9.25 50.67
N SER A 1038 -13.68 -9.57 51.62
CA SER A 1038 -13.96 -10.53 52.68
C SER A 1038 -13.15 -10.22 53.95
N ALA A 1039 -13.41 -9.09 54.58
CA ALA A 1039 -13.16 -8.91 56.01
C ALA A 1039 -13.95 -7.71 56.56
N VAL A 1040 -15.08 -8.01 57.18
CA VAL A 1040 -15.72 -7.12 58.16
C VAL A 1040 -14.75 -7.00 59.34
N PHE A 1041 -14.27 -5.79 59.66
CA PHE A 1041 -13.72 -5.48 60.98
C PHE A 1041 -14.17 -4.09 61.45
N PRO A 1042 -14.83 -3.99 62.62
CA PRO A 1042 -15.25 -2.74 63.22
C PRO A 1042 -14.13 -2.14 64.08
N GLY A 1043 -14.01 -0.81 64.08
CA GLY A 1043 -13.37 -0.06 65.16
C GLY A 1043 -11.92 0.38 64.97
N LEU A 1044 -11.76 1.71 64.84
CA LEU A 1044 -10.63 2.53 65.35
C LEU A 1044 -9.20 1.97 65.20
N MET A 1045 -8.52 2.30 64.10
CA MET A 1045 -7.08 2.64 64.07
C MET A 1045 -6.76 3.59 62.90
N PRO A 1046 -5.78 4.51 63.03
CA PRO A 1046 -5.41 5.45 61.97
C PRO A 1046 -4.76 4.71 60.80
N TRP A 1047 -5.11 5.12 59.58
CA TRP A 1047 -4.75 4.48 58.32
C TRP A 1047 -3.23 4.47 58.11
N ARG A 1048 -2.58 3.39 58.56
CA ARG A 1048 -1.26 3.01 58.05
C ARG A 1048 -1.47 2.35 56.70
N TRP A 1049 -0.82 2.87 55.66
CA TRP A 1049 -0.56 2.15 54.42
C TRP A 1049 0.36 0.96 54.70
N ALA A 1050 -0.20 -0.09 55.30
CA ALA A 1050 0.42 -1.39 55.42
C ALA A 1050 0.09 -2.16 54.13
N LEU A 1051 0.99 -2.06 53.16
CA LEU A 1051 1.29 -3.18 52.27
C LEU A 1051 1.47 -4.42 53.18
N GLY A 1052 0.88 -5.56 52.84
CA GLY A 1052 0.82 -6.76 53.70
C GLY A 1052 1.36 -8.00 52.99
N MET A 1053 2.06 -8.82 53.77
CA MET A 1053 2.90 -10.00 53.46
C MET A 1053 2.25 -11.13 52.65
#